data_AF-A0A1Q8JDD7-F1
#
_entry.id   AF-A0A1Q8JDD7-F1
#
_cell.length_a   1.000
_cell.length_b   1.000
_cell.length_c   1.000
_cell.angle_alpha   90.00
_cell.angle_beta   90.00
_cell.angle_gamma   90.00
#
_symmetry.space_group_name_H-M   'P 1'
#
loop_
_entity.id
_entity.type
_entity.pdbx_description
1 polymer ?
#
loop_
_entity_poly.entity_id
_entity_poly.type
_entity_poly.pdbx_seq_one_letter_code
_entity_poly.pdbx_strand_id
1 'polypeptide(L)'
;MGSRPVRSGVTARVLDVLGAFSATTPVLALTDIATRTGLPLTTVHRIVGELAAGGALDRGGDGRYRIGLRLWEIGHLAPASHGLREAAMPFLEDLHEVTRHNVQLAVLDPDDPGEVVYVERLSRHDAVSIVTRSGSRLPSHATGVGLVLLAHAVPEAAEAVLARPLRRFTAHTVCEPDGVRTLLARARTSGFVISDRQIEAVSLSVAAPVRAGEGPVVAALSIVVPADGTNRTPGSPRSGRRPAGSAGRWPAGAPHRDRSDAPATGTRRRRPCHRDGVRDFRIEIPEAELDDLRERLARTRWPEPATVEGWNQGVPLDYARELCEYWRTRYDWRRVEAEINAWPQYRTGLDGGGDDSVEVHVLHARSRHPGAMPLLLTHGWPGSIVEFLDVLTALTDPPDPADAFHVVLPTLPGFGFSGKPAVTGWGVERIAVAWAQLMDRLGYDRFAAQGGDWGSMITSALGTAAPEMLYGIHLTMALAPKPDDDDRVLTKQEKEDIRFSKAFDRYGSGYSAEQTTRPQTIGYGLVDSPAAQCTWIVEKFWDWTDCAGHPENVIGRDRLLDNVMQYWLNGTGASSARLYWESFARRRLEEVDVPTGVAQFPHEMTKLPRHWLERRFTDLRRFSRPDVGGHFASMEQPEVFVDELRDFFRELRT
;
A
#
# COMPACT_ATOMS: atom_id res chain seq x y z
N MET A 1 14.99 -35.09 36.00
CA MET A 1 14.11 -35.38 34.85
C MET A 1 12.75 -35.79 35.40
N GLY A 2 11.83 -34.84 35.55
CA GLY A 2 10.42 -35.16 35.83
C GLY A 2 9.75 -35.42 34.49
N SER A 3 9.42 -36.69 34.21
CA SER A 3 8.76 -37.11 32.98
C SER A 3 7.40 -36.42 32.85
N ARG A 4 7.17 -35.70 31.74
CA ARG A 4 5.80 -35.43 31.26
C ARG A 4 5.01 -36.75 31.32
N PRO A 5 3.73 -36.73 31.74
CA PRO A 5 2.91 -37.94 31.74
C PRO A 5 2.99 -38.57 30.35
N VAL A 6 3.37 -39.86 30.28
CA VAL A 6 3.47 -40.60 29.02
C VAL A 6 2.09 -40.60 28.40
N ARG A 7 1.85 -39.70 27.44
CA ARG A 7 0.59 -39.59 26.73
C ARG A 7 0.50 -40.81 25.80
N SER A 8 -0.14 -41.89 26.25
CA SER A 8 -0.16 -43.19 25.53
C SER A 8 -1.31 -43.36 24.52
N GLY A 9 -2.06 -42.28 24.22
CA GLY A 9 -3.24 -42.30 23.34
C GLY A 9 -2.93 -42.15 21.84
N VAL A 10 -3.92 -42.43 20.98
CA VAL A 10 -3.82 -42.15 19.54
C VAL A 10 -3.65 -40.65 19.27
N THR A 11 -4.41 -39.80 19.95
CA THR A 11 -4.32 -38.33 19.85
C THR A 11 -2.95 -37.80 20.23
N ALA A 12 -2.29 -38.40 21.22
CA ALA A 12 -0.95 -38.03 21.63
C ALA A 12 0.07 -38.27 20.51
N ARG A 13 0.00 -39.45 19.89
CA ARG A 13 0.85 -39.82 18.75
C ARG A 13 0.60 -38.95 17.52
N VAL A 14 -0.64 -38.51 17.31
CA VAL A 14 -0.97 -37.53 16.26
C VAL A 14 -0.29 -36.19 16.53
N LEU A 15 -0.38 -35.70 17.78
CA LEU A 15 0.30 -34.46 18.17
C LEU A 15 1.83 -34.59 18.09
N ASP A 16 2.40 -35.75 18.42
CA ASP A 16 3.84 -36.01 18.28
C ASP A 16 4.27 -35.98 16.80
N VAL A 17 3.47 -36.57 15.90
CA VAL A 17 3.70 -36.52 14.44
C VAL A 17 3.64 -35.09 13.92
N LEU A 18 2.64 -34.30 14.32
CA LEU A 18 2.55 -32.88 13.95
C LEU A 18 3.69 -32.05 14.54
N GLY A 19 4.11 -32.37 15.77
CA GLY A 19 5.24 -31.74 16.47
C GLY A 19 6.62 -32.14 15.94
N ALA A 20 6.72 -33.16 15.08
CA ALA A 20 7.97 -33.55 14.45
C ALA A 20 8.44 -32.50 13.41
N PHE A 21 7.51 -31.73 12.84
CA PHE A 21 7.77 -30.64 11.92
C PHE A 21 8.23 -29.40 12.67
N SER A 22 9.16 -28.64 12.08
CA SER A 22 9.65 -27.40 12.66
C SER A 22 9.95 -26.37 11.58
N ALA A 23 10.13 -25.11 11.96
CA ALA A 23 10.50 -24.06 11.02
C ALA A 23 11.91 -24.25 10.39
N THR A 24 12.77 -25.08 10.99
CA THR A 24 14.08 -25.46 10.42
C THR A 24 14.02 -26.74 9.59
N THR A 25 12.95 -27.52 9.74
CA THR A 25 12.70 -28.75 8.97
C THR A 25 11.21 -28.87 8.67
N PRO A 26 10.69 -28.03 7.76
CA PRO A 26 9.26 -27.95 7.45
C PRO A 26 8.78 -29.08 6.54
N VAL A 27 9.71 -29.80 5.92
CA VAL A 27 9.46 -30.92 5.01
C VAL A 27 10.21 -32.14 5.52
N LEU A 28 9.51 -33.25 5.73
CA LEU A 28 10.07 -34.49 6.31
C LEU A 28 9.68 -35.72 5.50
N ALA A 29 10.60 -36.66 5.35
CA ALA A 29 10.26 -38.00 4.89
C ALA A 29 9.61 -38.79 6.02
N LEU A 30 8.88 -39.86 5.67
CA LEU A 30 8.22 -40.73 6.64
C LEU A 30 9.20 -41.30 7.69
N THR A 31 10.42 -41.65 7.26
CA THR A 31 11.51 -42.16 8.12
C THR A 31 12.01 -41.11 9.10
N ASP A 32 12.04 -39.83 8.70
CA ASP A 32 12.46 -38.74 9.57
C ASP A 32 11.42 -38.50 10.68
N ILE A 33 10.13 -38.57 10.33
CA ILE A 33 9.03 -38.44 11.30
C ILE A 33 9.07 -39.60 12.30
N ALA A 34 9.27 -40.84 11.85
CA ALA A 34 9.43 -42.00 12.73
C ALA A 34 10.62 -41.87 13.67
N THR A 35 11.77 -41.43 13.15
CA THR A 35 12.98 -41.23 13.95
C THR A 35 12.77 -40.16 15.02
N ARG A 36 12.11 -39.05 14.68
CA ARG A 36 11.89 -37.91 15.61
C ARG A 36 10.84 -38.19 16.67
N THR A 37 9.82 -38.96 16.33
CA THR A 37 8.73 -39.31 17.26
C THR A 37 9.03 -40.55 18.09
N GLY A 38 10.00 -41.38 17.67
CA GLY A 38 10.28 -42.69 18.27
C GLY A 38 9.17 -43.72 18.02
N LEU A 39 8.21 -43.42 17.14
CA LEU A 39 7.09 -44.30 16.81
C LEU A 39 7.50 -45.31 15.72
N PRO A 40 6.94 -46.54 15.74
CA PRO A 40 7.15 -47.51 14.67
C PRO A 40 6.74 -46.94 13.30
N LEU A 41 7.53 -47.21 12.26
CA LEU A 41 7.31 -46.66 10.91
C LEU A 41 5.90 -46.96 10.37
N THR A 42 5.37 -48.14 10.67
CA THR A 42 3.99 -48.54 10.31
C THR A 42 2.92 -47.68 10.99
N THR A 43 3.17 -47.24 12.23
CA THR A 43 2.28 -46.35 12.98
C THR A 43 2.31 -44.94 12.39
N VAL A 44 3.51 -44.44 12.07
CA VAL A 44 3.67 -43.13 11.42
C VAL A 44 3.04 -43.11 10.03
N HIS A 45 3.21 -44.17 9.24
CA HIS A 45 2.57 -44.30 7.93
C HIS A 45 1.04 -44.13 8.00
N ARG A 46 0.41 -44.81 8.96
CA ARG A 46 -1.04 -44.73 9.14
C ARG A 46 -1.48 -43.33 9.56
N ILE A 47 -0.83 -42.74 10.57
CA ILE A 47 -1.18 -41.41 11.09
C ILE A 47 -0.98 -40.33 10.03
N VAL A 48 0.17 -40.33 9.36
CA VAL A 48 0.49 -39.36 8.31
C VAL A 48 -0.44 -39.52 7.11
N GLY A 49 -0.82 -40.76 6.76
CA GLY A 49 -1.82 -41.03 5.72
C GLY A 49 -3.20 -40.45 6.05
N GLU A 50 -3.68 -40.64 7.28
CA GLU A 50 -4.95 -40.06 7.76
C GLU A 50 -4.90 -38.52 7.78
N LEU A 51 -3.81 -37.94 8.28
CA LEU A 51 -3.61 -36.48 8.29
C LEU A 51 -3.51 -35.91 6.88
N ALA A 52 -2.91 -36.64 5.94
CA ALA A 52 -2.82 -36.21 4.54
C ALA A 52 -4.16 -36.28 3.82
N ALA A 53 -4.93 -37.34 4.04
CA ALA A 53 -6.30 -37.45 3.52
C ALA A 53 -7.22 -36.35 4.08
N GLY A 54 -7.02 -35.96 5.34
CA GLY A 54 -7.73 -34.86 5.98
C GLY A 54 -7.18 -33.45 5.68
N GLY A 55 -6.16 -33.31 4.84
CA GLY A 55 -5.54 -32.03 4.47
C GLY A 55 -4.73 -31.34 5.58
N ALA A 56 -4.52 -32.01 6.72
CA ALA A 56 -3.68 -31.51 7.82
C ALA A 56 -2.18 -31.65 7.52
N LEU A 57 -1.82 -32.57 6.62
CA LEU A 57 -0.50 -32.67 6.00
C LEU A 57 -0.66 -32.69 4.47
N ASP A 58 0.32 -32.12 3.75
CA ASP A 58 0.42 -32.28 2.30
C ASP A 58 1.55 -33.25 1.97
N ARG A 59 1.29 -34.19 1.06
CA ARG A 59 2.32 -35.06 0.49
C ARG A 59 2.82 -34.47 -0.83
N GLY A 60 4.08 -34.09 -0.88
CA GLY A 60 4.75 -33.62 -2.09
C GLY A 60 4.96 -34.74 -3.11
N GLY A 61 5.21 -34.36 -4.37
CA GLY A 61 5.50 -35.31 -5.46
C GLY A 61 6.79 -36.13 -5.26
N ASP A 62 7.64 -35.69 -4.34
CA ASP A 62 8.85 -36.39 -3.88
C ASP A 62 8.58 -37.36 -2.72
N GLY A 63 7.32 -37.55 -2.33
CA GLY A 63 6.90 -38.43 -1.25
C GLY A 63 7.14 -37.90 0.16
N ARG A 64 7.63 -36.66 0.31
CA ARG A 64 7.82 -36.01 1.62
C ARG A 64 6.55 -35.27 2.06
N TYR A 65 6.43 -35.05 3.36
CA TYR A 65 5.28 -34.43 3.98
C TYR A 65 5.62 -33.02 4.47
N ARG A 66 4.62 -32.14 4.48
CA ARG A 66 4.64 -30.82 5.11
C ARG A 66 3.30 -30.53 5.77
N ILE A 67 3.23 -29.52 6.64
CA ILE A 67 1.95 -29.07 7.20
C ILE A 67 1.03 -28.61 6.05
N GLY A 68 -0.20 -29.14 6.04
CA GLY A 68 -1.22 -28.86 5.03
C GLY A 68 -2.13 -27.71 5.44
N LEU A 69 -2.86 -27.16 4.46
CA LEU A 69 -3.68 -25.96 4.63
C LEU A 69 -4.76 -26.11 5.72
N ARG A 70 -5.33 -27.30 5.90
CA ARG A 70 -6.41 -27.54 6.88
C ARG A 70 -5.96 -27.27 8.31
N LEU A 71 -4.70 -27.58 8.64
CA LEU A 71 -4.18 -27.33 9.99
C LEU A 71 -3.94 -25.84 10.23
N TRP A 72 -3.61 -25.08 9.18
CA TRP A 72 -3.54 -23.63 9.23
C TRP A 72 -4.93 -23.02 9.42
N GLU A 73 -5.95 -23.47 8.69
CA GLU A 73 -7.34 -23.02 8.85
C GLU A 73 -7.84 -23.23 10.28
N ILE A 74 -7.61 -24.42 10.85
CA ILE A 74 -8.00 -24.75 12.23
C ILE A 74 -7.18 -23.93 13.24
N GLY A 75 -5.87 -23.78 13.01
CA GLY A 75 -5.01 -22.95 13.84
C GLY A 75 -5.42 -21.48 13.85
N HIS A 76 -5.98 -20.97 12.74
CA HIS A 76 -6.49 -19.61 12.64
C HIS A 76 -7.71 -19.36 13.53
N LEU A 77 -8.45 -20.40 13.90
CA LEU A 77 -9.60 -20.31 14.82
C LEU A 77 -9.19 -20.23 16.30
N ALA A 78 -7.89 -20.33 16.63
CA ALA A 78 -7.42 -20.34 18.03
C ALA A 78 -7.60 -18.96 18.71
N PRO A 79 -8.45 -18.85 19.76
CA PRO A 79 -8.81 -17.56 20.37
C PRO A 79 -7.62 -16.79 20.96
N ALA A 80 -6.63 -17.53 21.50
CA ALA A 80 -5.46 -16.95 22.15
C ALA A 80 -4.49 -16.25 21.17
N SER A 81 -4.57 -16.58 19.87
CA SER A 81 -3.68 -16.05 18.84
C SER A 81 -4.35 -14.99 17.98
N HIS A 82 -5.67 -15.01 17.82
CA HIS A 82 -6.37 -14.10 16.90
C HIS A 82 -6.66 -12.73 17.56
N GLY A 83 -7.44 -12.70 18.65
CA GLY A 83 -7.85 -11.44 19.27
C GLY A 83 -6.70 -10.65 19.91
N LEU A 84 -5.75 -11.34 20.56
CA LEU A 84 -4.60 -10.69 21.19
C LEU A 84 -3.61 -10.16 20.14
N ARG A 85 -3.32 -10.94 19.09
CA ARG A 85 -2.40 -10.52 18.03
C ARG A 85 -2.97 -9.36 17.24
N GLU A 86 -4.24 -9.41 16.86
CA GLU A 86 -4.90 -8.33 16.13
C GLU A 86 -4.95 -7.04 16.96
N ALA A 87 -5.29 -7.15 18.25
CA ALA A 87 -5.28 -6.02 19.15
C ALA A 87 -3.87 -5.45 19.37
N ALA A 88 -2.84 -6.30 19.44
CA ALA A 88 -1.47 -5.89 19.69
C ALA A 88 -0.72 -5.41 18.43
N MET A 89 -1.16 -5.79 17.22
CA MET A 89 -0.43 -5.54 15.97
C MET A 89 -0.12 -4.06 15.74
N PRO A 90 -1.05 -3.10 15.89
CA PRO A 90 -0.75 -1.69 15.69
C PRO A 90 0.37 -1.19 16.60
N PHE A 91 0.41 -1.67 17.85
CA PHE A 91 1.44 -1.31 18.82
C PHE A 91 2.79 -1.98 18.52
N LEU A 92 2.76 -3.21 18.02
CA LEU A 92 3.98 -3.91 17.57
C LEU A 92 4.59 -3.19 16.37
N GLU A 93 3.76 -2.78 15.40
CA GLU A 93 4.17 -2.03 14.21
C GLU A 93 4.71 -0.65 14.58
N ASP A 94 4.01 0.11 15.41
CA ASP A 94 4.47 1.42 15.90
C ASP A 94 5.84 1.27 16.61
N LEU A 95 5.99 0.29 17.51
CA LEU A 95 7.27 0.07 18.19
C LEU A 95 8.36 -0.41 17.24
N HIS A 96 8.02 -1.25 16.26
CA HIS A 96 8.98 -1.73 15.25
C HIS A 96 9.46 -0.60 14.36
N GLU A 97 8.55 0.29 13.98
CA GLU A 97 8.84 1.47 13.17
C GLU A 97 9.68 2.48 13.95
N VAL A 98 9.27 2.83 15.17
CA VAL A 98 9.95 3.82 16.02
C VAL A 98 11.32 3.34 16.47
N THR A 99 11.45 2.09 16.90
CA THR A 99 12.73 1.59 17.45
C THR A 99 13.66 1.01 16.40
N ARG A 100 13.17 0.75 15.18
CA ARG A 100 13.93 0.07 14.11
C ARG A 100 14.56 -1.26 14.56
N HIS A 101 14.00 -1.90 15.59
CA HIS A 101 14.52 -3.11 16.21
C HIS A 101 13.50 -4.25 16.15
N ASN A 102 13.92 -5.47 16.52
CA ASN A 102 12.99 -6.61 16.52
C ASN A 102 11.98 -6.43 17.65
N VAL A 103 10.68 -6.55 17.34
CA VAL A 103 9.60 -6.47 18.33
C VAL A 103 8.89 -7.82 18.41
N GLN A 104 8.58 -8.25 19.63
CA GLN A 104 8.05 -9.58 19.92
C GLN A 104 6.85 -9.50 20.86
N LEU A 105 5.86 -10.36 20.60
CA LEU A 105 4.72 -10.59 21.48
C LEU A 105 4.75 -12.03 21.97
N ALA A 106 4.59 -12.23 23.28
CA ALA A 106 4.57 -13.57 23.87
C ALA A 106 3.49 -13.70 24.97
N VAL A 107 3.03 -14.94 25.15
CA VAL A 107 2.11 -15.34 26.23
C VAL A 107 2.75 -16.43 27.08
N LEU A 108 2.29 -16.57 28.32
CA LEU A 108 2.72 -17.66 29.19
C LEU A 108 1.99 -18.94 28.76
N ASP A 109 2.68 -20.07 28.73
CA ASP A 109 2.02 -21.35 28.50
C ASP A 109 1.08 -21.67 29.67
N PRO A 110 -0.24 -21.84 29.43
CA PRO A 110 -1.19 -22.15 30.50
C PRO A 110 -0.94 -23.50 31.15
N ASP A 111 -0.34 -24.46 30.43
CA ASP A 111 -0.07 -25.81 30.94
C ASP A 111 1.32 -25.94 31.60
N ASP A 112 2.26 -25.05 31.26
CA ASP A 112 3.63 -25.07 31.78
C ASP A 112 4.19 -23.65 31.94
N PRO A 113 4.03 -23.00 33.11
CA PRO A 113 4.49 -21.63 33.33
C PRO A 113 6.02 -21.47 33.22
N GLY A 114 6.78 -22.56 33.09
CA GLY A 114 8.20 -22.54 32.78
C GLY A 114 8.53 -22.10 31.36
N GLU A 115 7.54 -22.02 30.47
CA GLU A 115 7.72 -21.72 29.05
C GLU A 115 6.85 -20.52 28.63
N VAL A 116 7.41 -19.65 27.78
CA VAL A 116 6.66 -18.64 27.02
C VAL A 116 6.48 -19.07 25.59
N VAL A 117 5.36 -18.70 24.99
CA VAL A 117 5.05 -18.93 23.57
C VAL A 117 5.02 -17.59 22.85
N TYR A 118 5.85 -17.47 21.82
CA TYR A 118 5.85 -16.27 20.97
C TYR A 118 4.67 -16.32 20.02
N VAL A 119 3.79 -15.32 20.10
CA VAL A 119 2.59 -15.20 19.27
C VAL A 119 2.92 -14.47 17.96
N GLU A 120 3.73 -13.42 18.04
CA GLU A 120 4.11 -12.63 16.86
C GLU A 120 5.53 -12.06 16.98
N ARG A 121 6.18 -11.83 15.82
CA ARG A 121 7.49 -11.20 15.72
C ARG A 121 7.59 -10.35 14.45
N LEU A 122 7.91 -9.07 14.62
CA LEU A 122 8.33 -8.18 13.53
C LEU A 122 9.87 -8.11 13.50
N SER A 123 10.45 -8.28 12.30
CA SER A 123 11.90 -8.43 12.13
C SER A 123 12.46 -7.50 11.07
N ARG A 124 13.63 -6.90 11.34
CA ARG A 124 14.43 -6.18 10.35
C ARG A 124 15.59 -7.03 9.85
N HIS A 125 16.01 -6.82 8.61
CA HIS A 125 17.09 -7.60 7.97
C HIS A 125 18.50 -7.24 8.49
N ASP A 126 18.65 -6.09 9.12
CA ASP A 126 19.87 -5.49 9.67
C ASP A 126 19.89 -5.42 11.21
N ALA A 127 18.79 -5.77 11.88
CA ALA A 127 18.74 -5.93 13.34
C ALA A 127 19.47 -7.21 13.80
N VAL A 128 19.76 -7.31 15.10
CA VAL A 128 20.40 -8.51 15.69
C VAL A 128 19.65 -9.76 15.29
N SER A 129 20.37 -10.75 14.77
CA SER A 129 19.80 -12.04 14.40
C SER A 129 19.48 -12.83 15.66
N ILE A 130 18.19 -12.90 15.98
CA ILE A 130 17.64 -13.56 17.17
C ILE A 130 16.98 -14.91 16.81
N VAL A 131 17.08 -15.88 17.73
CA VAL A 131 16.61 -17.26 17.56
C VAL A 131 15.06 -17.42 17.61
N THR A 132 14.32 -16.45 18.14
CA THR A 132 12.86 -16.52 18.35
C THR A 132 12.04 -16.42 17.06
N ARG A 133 10.95 -17.18 16.93
CA ARG A 133 9.98 -17.08 15.81
C ARG A 133 8.55 -17.19 16.34
N SER A 134 7.55 -16.72 15.60
CA SER A 134 6.13 -16.96 15.94
C SER A 134 5.88 -18.47 16.04
N GLY A 135 5.26 -18.91 17.15
CA GLY A 135 5.07 -20.31 17.53
C GLY A 135 6.23 -20.97 18.29
N SER A 136 7.38 -20.31 18.45
CA SER A 136 8.52 -20.85 19.22
C SER A 136 8.31 -20.72 20.74
N ARG A 137 9.01 -21.57 21.51
CA ARG A 137 8.99 -21.56 22.98
C ARG A 137 10.37 -21.27 23.54
N LEU A 138 10.42 -20.51 24.64
CA LEU A 138 11.64 -20.29 25.42
C LEU A 138 11.36 -20.30 26.93
N PRO A 139 12.36 -20.61 27.77
CA PRO A 139 12.16 -20.61 29.22
C PRO A 139 11.81 -19.23 29.77
N SER A 140 10.78 -19.20 30.61
CA SER A 140 10.24 -17.95 31.16
C SER A 140 11.23 -17.24 32.09
N HIS A 141 12.07 -17.96 32.82
CA HIS A 141 13.07 -17.38 33.74
C HIS A 141 14.21 -16.63 33.03
N ALA A 142 14.48 -16.95 31.77
CA ALA A 142 15.64 -16.44 31.02
C ALA A 142 15.29 -15.39 29.97
N THR A 143 14.00 -15.09 29.75
CA THR A 143 13.54 -14.12 28.75
C THR A 143 12.93 -12.89 29.42
N GLY A 144 13.09 -11.70 28.81
CA GLY A 144 12.45 -10.48 29.32
C GLY A 144 10.93 -10.61 29.40
N VAL A 145 10.29 -11.10 28.32
CA VAL A 145 8.84 -11.34 28.29
C VAL A 145 8.40 -12.40 29.31
N GLY A 146 9.19 -13.45 29.52
CA GLY A 146 8.87 -14.49 30.50
C GLY A 146 9.00 -14.03 31.94
N LEU A 147 9.99 -13.20 32.25
CA LEU A 147 10.14 -12.59 33.57
C LEU A 147 8.98 -11.63 33.87
N VAL A 148 8.52 -10.85 32.89
CA VAL A 148 7.31 -10.03 33.02
C VAL A 148 6.08 -10.91 33.30
N LEU A 149 5.87 -11.95 32.49
CA LEU A 149 4.72 -12.83 32.62
C LEU A 149 4.70 -13.59 33.95
N LEU A 150 5.84 -14.15 34.37
CA LEU A 150 5.99 -14.81 35.67
C LEU A 150 5.80 -13.85 36.84
N ALA A 151 6.20 -12.59 36.71
CA ALA A 151 6.08 -11.61 37.78
C ALA A 151 4.61 -11.28 38.10
N HIS A 152 3.73 -11.46 37.12
CA HIS A 152 2.28 -11.21 37.21
C HIS A 152 1.42 -12.49 37.18
N ALA A 153 2.04 -13.66 37.12
CA ALA A 153 1.36 -14.94 37.28
C ALA A 153 0.93 -15.16 38.74
N VAL A 154 0.07 -16.16 38.96
CA VAL A 154 -0.27 -16.59 40.33
C VAL A 154 1.00 -17.06 41.07
N PRO A 155 1.19 -16.72 42.36
CA PRO A 155 2.44 -17.00 43.08
C PRO A 155 2.91 -18.46 43.01
N GLU A 156 1.97 -19.40 43.00
CA GLU A 156 2.23 -20.84 42.92
C GLU A 156 2.89 -21.22 41.59
N ALA A 157 2.55 -20.54 40.49
CA ALA A 157 3.12 -20.80 39.17
C ALA A 157 4.60 -20.39 39.13
N ALA A 158 4.95 -19.25 39.71
CA ALA A 158 6.34 -18.81 39.80
C ALA A 158 7.17 -19.76 40.66
N GLU A 159 6.68 -20.14 41.85
CA GLU A 159 7.38 -21.08 42.73
C GLU A 159 7.53 -22.48 42.11
N ALA A 160 6.54 -22.95 41.36
CA ALA A 160 6.63 -24.20 40.62
C ALA A 160 7.72 -24.20 39.53
N VAL A 161 8.00 -23.03 38.93
CA VAL A 161 9.12 -22.86 37.98
C VAL A 161 10.45 -22.85 38.72
N LEU A 162 10.55 -22.12 39.84
CA LEU A 162 11.78 -21.98 40.63
C LEU A 162 12.19 -23.27 41.37
N ALA A 163 11.24 -24.17 41.63
CA ALA A 163 11.52 -25.49 42.20
C ALA A 163 12.20 -26.45 41.21
N ARG A 164 12.26 -26.11 39.91
CA ARG A 164 12.86 -26.93 38.86
C ARG A 164 14.29 -26.45 38.56
N PRO A 165 15.18 -27.32 38.03
CA PRO A 165 16.48 -26.89 37.54
C PRO A 165 16.35 -25.85 36.42
N LEU A 166 16.91 -24.65 36.64
CA LEU A 166 16.89 -23.55 35.68
C LEU A 166 18.06 -23.67 34.69
N ARG A 167 17.75 -23.68 33.39
CA ARG A 167 18.75 -23.80 32.33
C ARG A 167 19.55 -22.51 32.19
N ARG A 168 20.88 -22.64 32.15
CA ARG A 168 21.82 -21.57 31.79
C ARG A 168 22.03 -21.52 30.27
N PHE A 169 21.95 -20.33 29.67
CA PHE A 169 22.20 -20.11 28.24
C PHE A 169 23.48 -19.31 28.00
N THR A 170 23.78 -18.34 28.87
CA THR A 170 24.98 -17.51 28.84
C THR A 170 25.54 -17.36 30.25
N ALA A 171 26.69 -16.69 30.38
CA ALA A 171 27.23 -16.31 31.69
C ALA A 171 26.27 -15.39 32.48
N HIS A 172 25.39 -14.66 31.78
CA HIS A 172 24.46 -13.68 32.35
C HIS A 172 23.09 -14.27 32.70
N THR A 173 22.78 -15.51 32.30
CA THR A 173 21.49 -16.13 32.65
C THR A 173 21.38 -16.32 34.17
N VAL A 174 20.35 -15.73 34.78
CA VAL A 174 20.06 -15.91 36.21
C VAL A 174 19.40 -17.26 36.43
N CYS A 175 20.07 -18.15 37.15
CA CYS A 175 19.60 -19.53 37.38
C CYS A 175 19.37 -19.85 38.87
N GLU A 176 19.63 -18.89 39.76
CA GLU A 176 19.42 -19.04 41.20
C GLU A 176 17.99 -18.60 41.55
N PRO A 177 17.20 -19.42 42.28
CA PRO A 177 15.82 -19.09 42.62
C PRO A 177 15.65 -17.70 43.26
N ASP A 178 16.52 -17.34 44.21
CA ASP A 178 16.46 -16.04 44.87
C ASP A 178 16.78 -14.88 43.92
N GLY A 179 17.73 -15.07 43.01
CA GLY A 179 18.04 -14.09 41.96
C GLY A 179 16.86 -13.86 41.01
N VAL A 180 16.15 -14.93 40.63
CA VAL A 180 14.93 -14.79 39.81
C VAL A 180 13.82 -14.11 40.62
N ARG A 181 13.61 -14.44 41.91
CA ARG A 181 12.64 -13.75 42.77
C ARG A 181 12.90 -12.25 42.84
N THR A 182 14.17 -11.83 42.93
CA THR A 182 14.55 -10.40 42.88
C THR A 182 14.16 -9.76 41.55
N LEU A 183 14.40 -10.42 40.42
CA LEU A 183 13.99 -9.92 39.09
C LEU A 183 12.46 -9.80 38.96
N LEU A 184 11.70 -10.78 39.46
CA LEU A 184 10.23 -10.74 39.43
C LEU A 184 9.69 -9.62 40.33
N ALA A 185 10.27 -9.42 41.51
CA ALA A 185 9.89 -8.33 42.40
C ALA A 185 10.17 -6.95 41.77
N ARG A 186 11.32 -6.81 41.09
CA ARG A 186 11.66 -5.60 40.34
C ARG A 186 10.70 -5.36 39.18
N ALA A 187 10.37 -6.40 38.41
CA ALA A 187 9.41 -6.29 37.31
C ALA A 187 8.05 -5.72 37.76
N ARG A 188 7.56 -6.17 38.93
CA ARG A 188 6.31 -5.67 39.51
C ARG A 188 6.37 -4.18 39.91
N THR A 189 7.54 -3.69 40.35
CA THR A 189 7.68 -2.30 40.81
C THR A 189 8.07 -1.35 39.68
N SER A 190 8.90 -1.77 38.73
CA SER A 190 9.33 -0.92 37.59
C SER A 190 8.35 -0.94 36.42
N GLY A 191 7.49 -1.96 36.31
CA GLY A 191 6.55 -2.09 35.19
C GLY A 191 7.19 -2.56 33.88
N PHE A 192 8.49 -2.89 33.88
CA PHE A 192 9.22 -3.46 32.76
C PHE A 192 10.43 -4.27 33.23
N VAL A 193 10.94 -5.15 32.38
CA VAL A 193 12.16 -5.96 32.59
C VAL A 193 13.19 -5.65 31.52
N ILE A 194 14.43 -5.39 31.95
CA ILE A 194 15.60 -5.41 31.06
C ILE A 194 16.28 -6.76 31.22
N SER A 195 16.30 -7.54 30.15
CA SER A 195 17.01 -8.80 30.06
C SER A 195 18.26 -8.59 29.20
N ASP A 196 19.38 -8.33 29.86
CA ASP A 196 20.70 -8.16 29.23
C ASP A 196 21.37 -9.52 29.03
N ARG A 197 21.59 -9.90 27.77
CA ARG A 197 22.40 -11.06 27.36
C ARG A 197 22.03 -12.41 27.98
N GLN A 198 20.79 -12.58 28.45
CA GLN A 198 20.39 -13.81 29.15
C GLN A 198 20.18 -15.03 28.25
N ILE A 199 19.76 -14.83 26.99
CA ILE A 199 19.55 -15.90 25.99
C ILE A 199 20.72 -15.96 24.99
N GLU A 200 21.13 -14.80 24.48
CA GLU A 200 22.25 -14.65 23.54
C GLU A 200 23.19 -13.55 24.02
N ALA A 201 24.51 -13.75 23.91
CA ALA A 201 25.51 -12.80 24.40
C ALA A 201 25.58 -11.48 23.60
N VAL A 202 24.82 -11.35 22.51
CA VAL A 202 24.85 -10.21 21.58
C VAL A 202 23.62 -9.31 21.66
N SER A 203 22.62 -9.67 22.46
CA SER A 203 21.32 -8.99 22.49
C SER A 203 20.90 -8.62 23.90
N LEU A 204 20.22 -7.48 24.00
CA LEU A 204 19.47 -7.05 25.18
C LEU A 204 18.00 -6.88 24.79
N SER A 205 17.08 -7.19 25.70
CA SER A 205 15.65 -6.96 25.47
C SER A 205 15.01 -6.15 26.59
N VAL A 206 14.16 -5.20 26.23
CA VAL A 206 13.28 -4.49 27.17
C VAL A 206 11.86 -5.01 26.97
N ALA A 207 11.25 -5.52 28.03
CA ALA A 207 9.93 -6.15 28.00
C ALA A 207 8.95 -5.48 28.96
N ALA A 208 7.69 -5.35 28.56
CA ALA A 208 6.62 -4.73 29.33
C ALA A 208 5.33 -5.58 29.30
N PRO A 209 4.50 -5.52 30.36
CA PRO A 209 3.27 -6.28 30.45
C PRO A 209 2.17 -5.71 29.56
N VAL A 210 1.35 -6.58 28.98
CA VAL A 210 0.11 -6.25 28.26
C VAL A 210 -1.08 -6.69 29.11
N ARG A 211 -1.98 -5.76 29.41
CA ARG A 211 -3.15 -5.98 30.28
C ARG A 211 -4.45 -6.05 29.49
N ALA A 212 -5.38 -6.87 29.96
CA ALA A 212 -6.75 -6.86 29.47
C ALA A 212 -7.55 -5.75 30.19
N GLY A 213 -7.49 -4.51 29.68
CA GLY A 213 -8.07 -3.33 30.35
C GLY A 213 -7.40 -3.05 31.71
N GLU A 214 -8.20 -2.76 32.73
CA GLU A 214 -7.75 -2.66 34.14
C GLU A 214 -7.50 -4.05 34.79
N GLY A 215 -7.58 -5.13 34.00
CA GLY A 215 -7.50 -6.52 34.45
C GLY A 215 -6.08 -7.12 34.50
N PRO A 216 -5.98 -8.47 34.49
CA PRO A 216 -4.72 -9.18 34.63
C PRO A 216 -3.79 -8.95 33.43
N VAL A 217 -2.50 -9.23 33.63
CA VAL A 217 -1.52 -9.30 32.55
C VAL A 217 -1.77 -10.59 31.76
N VAL A 218 -2.03 -10.44 30.47
CA VAL A 218 -2.39 -11.55 29.56
C VAL A 218 -1.29 -11.86 28.55
N ALA A 219 -0.39 -10.92 28.30
CA ALA A 219 0.74 -11.07 27.41
C ALA A 219 1.91 -10.18 27.85
N ALA A 220 3.06 -10.32 27.20
CA ALA A 220 4.17 -9.39 27.31
C ALA A 220 4.71 -9.04 25.93
N LEU A 221 5.08 -7.78 25.78
CA LEU A 221 5.68 -7.23 24.57
C LEU A 221 7.14 -6.91 24.86
N SER A 222 8.04 -7.12 23.89
CA SER A 222 9.44 -6.73 24.04
C SER A 222 10.08 -6.21 22.77
N ILE A 223 11.11 -5.38 22.98
CA ILE A 223 11.98 -4.84 21.94
C ILE A 223 13.37 -5.41 22.17
N VAL A 224 13.99 -5.96 21.12
CA VAL A 224 15.30 -6.59 21.19
C VAL A 224 16.34 -5.78 20.41
N VAL A 225 17.34 -5.30 21.14
CA VAL A 225 18.39 -4.40 20.67
C VAL A 225 19.77 -5.06 20.79
N PRO A 226 20.80 -4.60 20.05
CA PRO A 226 22.18 -5.01 20.27
C PRO A 226 22.64 -4.68 21.69
N ALA A 227 23.37 -5.59 22.32
CA ALA A 227 24.07 -5.27 23.58
C ALA A 227 25.27 -4.35 23.28
N ASP A 228 25.57 -3.41 24.19
CA ASP A 228 26.68 -2.45 24.01
C ASP A 228 28.00 -3.15 23.67
N GLY A 229 28.71 -2.62 22.67
CA GLY A 229 29.98 -3.17 22.17
C GLY A 229 29.87 -4.26 21.09
N THR A 230 28.67 -4.57 20.59
CA THR A 230 28.44 -5.62 19.58
C THR A 230 28.07 -5.11 18.17
N ASN A 231 28.20 -3.79 17.95
CA ASN A 231 27.82 -3.16 16.68
C ASN A 231 28.67 -3.72 15.53
N ARG A 232 28.04 -4.43 14.59
CA ARG A 232 28.72 -4.94 13.39
C ARG A 232 28.80 -3.82 12.36
N THR A 233 30.02 -3.47 11.96
CA THR A 233 30.29 -2.65 10.78
C THR A 233 29.76 -3.36 9.53
N PRO A 234 29.03 -2.69 8.62
CA PRO A 234 28.67 -3.27 7.33
C PRO A 234 29.92 -3.31 6.44
N GLY A 235 30.57 -4.46 6.37
CA GLY A 235 31.74 -4.68 5.51
C GLY A 235 32.79 -5.62 6.08
N SER A 236 32.47 -6.92 6.21
CA SER A 236 33.49 -7.96 6.38
C SER A 236 32.95 -9.32 5.90
N PRO A 237 33.73 -10.11 5.13
CA PRO A 237 33.23 -11.32 4.49
C PRO A 237 33.08 -12.46 5.50
N ARG A 238 31.93 -13.15 5.48
CA ARG A 238 31.77 -14.44 6.16
C ARG A 238 32.65 -15.49 5.50
N SER A 239 33.67 -15.97 6.21
CA SER A 239 34.25 -17.29 5.98
C SER A 239 33.26 -18.34 6.49
N GLY A 240 32.89 -19.31 5.63
CA GLY A 240 31.95 -20.37 6.02
C GLY A 240 31.23 -21.04 4.84
N ARG A 241 31.93 -22.02 4.24
CA ARG A 241 31.48 -23.11 3.35
C ARG A 241 30.00 -23.14 2.91
N ARG A 242 29.80 -22.93 1.60
CA ARG A 242 28.59 -23.34 0.86
C ARG A 242 28.53 -24.88 0.74
N PRO A 243 27.35 -25.52 0.89
CA PRO A 243 27.10 -26.83 0.30
C PRO A 243 26.81 -26.69 -1.20
N ALA A 244 27.42 -27.58 -1.99
CA ALA A 244 27.23 -27.69 -3.43
C ALA A 244 25.84 -28.28 -3.76
N GLY A 245 25.23 -27.80 -4.85
CA GLY A 245 23.96 -28.32 -5.36
C GLY A 245 23.48 -27.57 -6.61
N SER A 246 24.06 -27.94 -7.76
CA SER A 246 23.67 -27.72 -9.16
C SER A 246 22.52 -26.74 -9.49
N ALA A 247 22.89 -25.58 -10.03
CA ALA A 247 22.05 -24.77 -10.90
C ALA A 247 22.12 -25.30 -12.35
N GLY A 248 20.96 -25.54 -12.96
CA GLY A 248 20.82 -25.79 -14.40
C GLY A 248 21.03 -24.49 -15.18
N ARG A 249 21.94 -24.56 -16.16
CA ARG A 249 22.43 -23.48 -17.01
C ARG A 249 21.60 -23.44 -18.30
N TRP A 250 21.21 -22.25 -18.76
CA TRP A 250 20.92 -21.98 -20.17
C TRP A 250 21.76 -20.78 -20.63
N PRO A 251 22.29 -20.77 -21.87
CA PRO A 251 23.47 -19.98 -22.22
C PRO A 251 23.14 -18.65 -22.90
N ALA A 252 24.00 -17.66 -22.66
CA ALA A 252 24.14 -16.45 -23.45
C ALA A 252 25.08 -16.66 -24.65
N GLY A 253 24.83 -15.95 -25.75
CA GLY A 253 25.80 -15.60 -26.80
C GLY A 253 25.29 -14.31 -27.47
N ALA A 254 25.90 -13.14 -27.24
CA ALA A 254 27.17 -12.58 -27.76
C ALA A 254 26.88 -11.53 -28.87
N PRO A 255 27.80 -10.61 -29.21
CA PRO A 255 28.55 -9.69 -28.35
C PRO A 255 28.37 -8.20 -28.78
N HIS A 256 28.42 -7.28 -27.82
CA HIS A 256 28.54 -5.85 -28.10
C HIS A 256 29.99 -5.51 -28.48
N ARG A 257 30.18 -4.82 -29.61
CA ARG A 257 31.46 -4.23 -30.01
C ARG A 257 31.65 -2.88 -29.33
N ASP A 258 32.82 -2.73 -28.72
CA ASP A 258 33.45 -1.50 -28.27
C ASP A 258 33.57 -0.48 -29.41
N ARG A 259 33.28 0.80 -29.13
CA ARG A 259 33.99 1.96 -29.70
C ARG A 259 33.89 3.17 -28.77
N SER A 260 35.07 3.59 -28.33
CA SER A 260 35.44 4.77 -27.56
C SER A 260 35.43 6.09 -28.36
N ASP A 261 35.16 7.17 -27.64
CA ASP A 261 35.64 8.56 -27.73
C ASP A 261 35.76 9.31 -29.07
N ALA A 262 34.97 10.41 -29.19
CA ALA A 262 35.33 11.66 -29.86
C ALA A 262 34.44 12.84 -29.39
N PRO A 263 34.92 14.11 -29.42
CA PRO A 263 34.44 15.19 -28.56
C PRO A 263 33.23 15.97 -29.11
N ALA A 264 32.44 16.52 -28.17
CA ALA A 264 31.26 17.32 -28.44
C ALA A 264 31.61 18.78 -28.77
N THR A 265 31.52 19.14 -30.05
CA THR A 265 31.26 20.53 -30.50
C THR A 265 30.36 20.48 -31.72
N GLY A 266 29.11 20.90 -31.57
CA GLY A 266 28.16 20.97 -32.68
C GLY A 266 26.79 21.42 -32.20
N THR A 267 26.55 22.73 -32.27
CA THR A 267 25.24 23.37 -32.13
C THR A 267 24.24 22.74 -33.11
N ARG A 268 23.40 21.82 -32.61
CA ARG A 268 22.26 21.29 -33.35
C ARG A 268 21.15 22.35 -33.37
N ARG A 269 21.04 23.06 -34.48
CA ARG A 269 19.80 23.77 -34.86
C ARG A 269 18.66 22.74 -34.89
N ARG A 270 17.70 22.85 -33.96
CA ARG A 270 16.43 22.11 -33.99
C ARG A 270 15.71 22.45 -35.32
N ARG A 271 15.36 21.41 -36.09
CA ARG A 271 14.40 21.53 -37.21
C ARG A 271 13.00 21.79 -36.62
N PRO A 272 12.09 22.48 -37.33
CA PRO A 272 10.71 22.63 -36.88
C PRO A 272 10.06 21.25 -36.77
N CYS A 273 9.51 20.90 -35.61
CA CYS A 273 8.75 19.67 -35.42
C CYS A 273 7.40 19.80 -36.13
N HIS A 274 7.16 18.91 -37.11
CA HIS A 274 5.86 18.76 -37.77
C HIS A 274 4.88 18.08 -36.80
N ARG A 275 3.59 18.42 -36.87
CA ARG A 275 2.45 17.76 -36.19
C ARG A 275 2.22 16.29 -36.63
N ASP A 276 3.26 15.61 -37.09
CA ASP A 276 3.15 14.24 -37.59
C ASP A 276 2.73 13.33 -36.42
N GLY A 277 1.60 12.63 -36.58
CA GLY A 277 1.07 11.70 -35.58
C GLY A 277 0.06 12.28 -34.58
N VAL A 278 -0.34 13.55 -34.69
CA VAL A 278 -1.51 14.10 -33.98
C VAL A 278 -2.73 14.03 -34.90
N ARG A 279 -3.79 13.35 -34.47
CA ARG A 279 -5.02 13.14 -35.26
C ARG A 279 -6.21 13.72 -34.52
N ASP A 280 -7.03 14.50 -35.21
CA ASP A 280 -8.27 15.02 -34.64
C ASP A 280 -9.13 13.86 -34.12
N PHE A 281 -9.77 14.08 -32.97
CA PHE A 281 -10.64 13.11 -32.34
C PHE A 281 -11.94 13.79 -31.95
N ARG A 282 -13.02 13.03 -32.03
CA ARG A 282 -14.35 13.43 -31.57
C ARG A 282 -14.98 12.22 -30.93
N ILE A 283 -15.58 12.41 -29.77
CA ILE A 283 -16.32 11.34 -29.09
C ILE A 283 -17.65 11.18 -29.82
N GLU A 284 -17.88 10.00 -30.37
CA GLU A 284 -19.12 9.66 -31.07
C GLU A 284 -19.54 8.26 -30.64
N ILE A 285 -20.28 8.18 -29.53
CA ILE A 285 -20.75 6.90 -28.99
C ILE A 285 -21.96 6.41 -29.81
N PRO A 286 -21.91 5.19 -30.37
CA PRO A 286 -23.07 4.61 -31.06
C PRO A 286 -24.25 4.45 -30.09
N GLU A 287 -25.48 4.69 -30.56
CA GLU A 287 -26.68 4.52 -29.71
C GLU A 287 -26.80 3.08 -29.18
N ALA A 288 -26.32 2.09 -29.95
CA ALA A 288 -26.31 0.69 -29.54
C ALA A 288 -25.52 0.44 -28.23
N GLU A 289 -24.45 1.19 -27.96
CA GLU A 289 -23.68 1.08 -26.71
C GLU A 289 -24.47 1.67 -25.53
N LEU A 290 -25.26 2.72 -25.77
CA LEU A 290 -26.16 3.30 -24.76
C LEU A 290 -27.37 2.40 -24.50
N ASP A 291 -27.87 1.72 -25.53
CA ASP A 291 -28.94 0.72 -25.39
C ASP A 291 -28.47 -0.52 -24.62
N ASP A 292 -27.26 -1.03 -24.89
CA ASP A 292 -26.65 -2.12 -24.10
C ASP A 292 -26.51 -1.73 -22.63
N LEU A 293 -26.01 -0.53 -22.33
CA LEU A 293 -25.96 0.01 -20.98
C LEU A 293 -27.34 0.00 -20.30
N ARG A 294 -28.37 0.53 -20.96
CA ARG A 294 -29.74 0.59 -20.43
C ARG A 294 -30.32 -0.81 -20.19
N GLU A 295 -30.08 -1.76 -21.09
CA GLU A 295 -30.51 -3.15 -20.93
C GLU A 295 -29.83 -3.81 -19.73
N ARG A 296 -28.51 -3.67 -19.60
CA ARG A 296 -27.75 -4.24 -18.48
C ARG A 296 -28.18 -3.66 -17.13
N LEU A 297 -28.39 -2.34 -17.06
CA LEU A 297 -28.94 -1.70 -15.87
C LEU A 297 -30.33 -2.25 -15.52
N ALA A 298 -31.22 -2.42 -16.50
CA ALA A 298 -32.55 -3.00 -16.30
C ALA A 298 -32.51 -4.44 -15.76
N ARG A 299 -31.47 -5.20 -16.10
CA ARG A 299 -31.30 -6.62 -15.75
C ARG A 299 -30.38 -6.84 -14.56
N THR A 300 -30.00 -5.78 -13.85
CA THR A 300 -29.11 -5.85 -12.68
C THR A 300 -29.68 -6.81 -11.62
N ARG A 301 -28.90 -7.83 -11.26
CA ARG A 301 -29.20 -8.69 -10.11
C ARG A 301 -28.59 -8.06 -8.85
N TRP A 302 -29.43 -7.41 -8.07
CA TRP A 302 -29.03 -6.74 -6.83
C TRP A 302 -28.66 -7.72 -5.71
N PRO A 303 -27.64 -7.40 -4.88
CA PRO A 303 -27.36 -8.15 -3.66
C PRO A 303 -28.39 -7.85 -2.56
N GLU A 304 -28.32 -8.59 -1.46
CA GLU A 304 -28.97 -8.26 -0.20
C GLU A 304 -28.47 -6.92 0.37
N PRO A 305 -29.27 -6.24 1.22
CA PRO A 305 -28.82 -5.05 1.94
C PRO A 305 -27.60 -5.34 2.83
N ALA A 306 -26.78 -4.30 3.06
CA ALA A 306 -25.69 -4.34 4.03
C ALA A 306 -26.21 -4.68 5.45
N THR A 307 -25.35 -5.27 6.28
CA THR A 307 -25.71 -5.66 7.66
C THR A 307 -25.60 -4.50 8.66
N VAL A 308 -25.28 -3.31 8.16
CA VAL A 308 -25.09 -2.08 8.94
C VAL A 308 -25.83 -0.93 8.25
N GLU A 309 -26.13 0.11 9.02
CA GLU A 309 -26.73 1.32 8.47
C GLU A 309 -25.69 2.19 7.73
N GLY A 310 -26.18 2.95 6.75
CA GLY A 310 -25.38 3.90 5.98
C GLY A 310 -24.29 3.24 5.13
N TRP A 311 -23.21 3.97 4.92
CA TRP A 311 -22.16 3.65 3.94
C TRP A 311 -20.99 2.84 4.53
N ASN A 312 -21.09 2.40 5.79
CA ASN A 312 -19.99 1.75 6.52
C ASN A 312 -19.50 0.43 5.89
N GLN A 313 -20.29 -0.19 5.02
CA GLN A 313 -19.95 -1.40 4.25
C GLN A 313 -19.97 -1.14 2.73
N GLY A 314 -19.80 0.12 2.31
CA GLY A 314 -19.86 0.54 0.91
C GLY A 314 -21.21 1.16 0.54
N VAL A 315 -21.47 1.27 -0.76
CA VAL A 315 -22.67 1.94 -1.29
C VAL A 315 -23.97 1.30 -0.78
N PRO A 316 -24.87 2.04 -0.10
CA PRO A 316 -26.17 1.54 0.32
C PRO A 316 -27.01 1.04 -0.85
N LEU A 317 -27.74 -0.07 -0.66
CA LEU A 317 -28.50 -0.72 -1.73
C LEU A 317 -29.60 0.18 -2.31
N ASP A 318 -30.27 0.95 -1.46
CA ASP A 318 -31.29 1.92 -1.86
C ASP A 318 -30.70 3.04 -2.72
N TYR A 319 -29.56 3.62 -2.30
CA TYR A 319 -28.84 4.61 -3.09
C TYR A 319 -28.38 4.04 -4.44
N ALA A 320 -27.75 2.86 -4.45
CA ALA A 320 -27.28 2.22 -5.68
C ALA A 320 -28.42 1.97 -6.67
N ARG A 321 -29.60 1.53 -6.18
CA ARG A 321 -30.80 1.35 -7.00
C ARG A 321 -31.34 2.65 -7.55
N GLU A 322 -31.43 3.69 -6.73
CA GLU A 322 -31.90 5.01 -7.16
C GLU A 322 -30.99 5.57 -8.26
N LEU A 323 -29.67 5.58 -8.03
CA LEU A 323 -28.71 6.13 -8.97
C LEU A 323 -28.70 5.35 -10.29
N CYS A 324 -28.72 4.02 -10.23
CA CYS A 324 -28.77 3.19 -11.45
C CYS A 324 -30.10 3.33 -12.20
N GLU A 325 -31.22 3.53 -11.51
CA GLU A 325 -32.50 3.79 -12.16
C GLU A 325 -32.53 5.16 -12.82
N TYR A 326 -31.97 6.18 -12.17
CA TYR A 326 -31.76 7.49 -12.78
C TYR A 326 -30.86 7.39 -14.01
N TRP A 327 -29.74 6.66 -13.91
CA TRP A 327 -28.80 6.44 -15.01
C TRP A 327 -29.47 5.76 -16.21
N ARG A 328 -30.35 4.80 -15.95
CA ARG A 328 -31.08 4.06 -16.97
C ARG A 328 -32.16 4.90 -17.67
N THR A 329 -32.86 5.77 -16.94
CA THR A 329 -34.14 6.37 -17.40
C THR A 329 -34.11 7.87 -17.62
N ARG A 330 -33.16 8.59 -17.04
CA ARG A 330 -33.15 10.07 -17.04
C ARG A 330 -31.81 10.67 -17.43
N TYR A 331 -30.70 10.03 -17.09
CA TYR A 331 -29.37 10.50 -17.43
C TYR A 331 -29.19 10.61 -18.95
N ASP A 332 -28.57 11.71 -19.38
CA ASP A 332 -28.31 12.01 -20.79
C ASP A 332 -26.81 12.08 -21.06
N TRP A 333 -26.25 11.01 -21.63
CA TRP A 333 -24.86 10.98 -22.10
C TRP A 333 -24.58 12.04 -23.17
N ARG A 334 -25.55 12.35 -24.03
CA ARG A 334 -25.34 13.27 -25.16
C ARG A 334 -25.03 14.67 -24.68
N ARG A 335 -25.51 15.06 -23.48
CA ARG A 335 -25.14 16.31 -22.81
C ARG A 335 -23.62 16.43 -22.62
N VAL A 336 -23.01 15.49 -21.90
CA VAL A 336 -21.57 15.54 -21.61
C VAL A 336 -20.72 15.23 -22.84
N GLU A 337 -21.21 14.38 -23.74
CA GLU A 337 -20.56 14.15 -25.04
C GLU A 337 -20.45 15.45 -25.83
N ALA A 338 -21.53 16.25 -25.91
CA ALA A 338 -21.51 17.55 -26.57
C ALA A 338 -20.61 18.56 -25.86
N GLU A 339 -20.62 18.58 -24.53
CA GLU A 339 -19.77 19.46 -23.71
C GLU A 339 -18.28 19.20 -23.93
N ILE A 340 -17.84 17.93 -23.89
CA ILE A 340 -16.44 17.56 -24.18
C ILE A 340 -16.10 17.89 -25.64
N ASN A 341 -17.00 17.58 -26.57
CA ASN A 341 -16.85 17.87 -28.00
C ASN A 341 -16.91 19.34 -28.39
N ALA A 342 -17.24 20.24 -27.47
CA ALA A 342 -17.11 21.68 -27.67
C ALA A 342 -15.63 22.12 -27.66
N TRP A 343 -14.74 21.29 -27.10
CA TRP A 343 -13.31 21.53 -27.05
C TRP A 343 -12.57 20.68 -28.10
N PRO A 344 -11.48 21.23 -28.70
CA PRO A 344 -10.61 20.45 -29.56
C PRO A 344 -10.08 19.21 -28.83
N GLN A 345 -10.17 18.06 -29.47
CA GLN A 345 -9.62 16.81 -28.98
C GLN A 345 -8.79 16.15 -30.06
N TYR A 346 -7.81 15.36 -29.63
CA TYR A 346 -6.96 14.61 -30.54
C TYR A 346 -6.47 13.31 -29.91
N ARG A 347 -6.00 12.41 -30.78
CA ARG A 347 -5.28 11.21 -30.42
C ARG A 347 -3.86 11.25 -30.96
N THR A 348 -2.93 10.76 -30.16
CA THR A 348 -1.55 10.66 -30.58
C THR A 348 -0.82 9.51 -29.89
N GLY A 349 0.00 8.78 -30.64
CA GLY A 349 0.77 7.65 -30.11
C GLY A 349 1.97 8.12 -29.29
N LEU A 350 2.03 7.73 -28.03
CA LEU A 350 3.14 8.07 -27.12
C LEU A 350 3.78 6.78 -26.61
N ASP A 351 5.10 6.71 -26.60
CA ASP A 351 5.85 5.53 -26.16
C ASP A 351 6.41 5.68 -24.74
N GLY A 352 6.57 6.91 -24.23
CA GLY A 352 7.16 7.17 -22.92
C GLY A 352 8.58 6.61 -22.76
N GLY A 353 9.30 6.40 -23.86
CA GLY A 353 10.65 5.79 -23.88
C GLY A 353 10.67 4.26 -23.82
N GLY A 354 9.54 3.59 -24.02
CA GLY A 354 9.45 2.12 -24.09
C GLY A 354 9.32 1.56 -25.50
N ASP A 355 9.18 0.23 -25.59
CA ASP A 355 9.16 -0.52 -26.85
C ASP A 355 7.78 -0.58 -27.54
N ASP A 356 6.74 -0.03 -26.90
CA ASP A 356 5.38 0.07 -27.42
C ASP A 356 4.83 1.50 -27.30
N SER A 357 3.78 1.80 -28.06
CA SER A 357 3.09 3.09 -27.99
C SER A 357 1.62 2.90 -27.60
N VAL A 358 1.10 3.79 -26.77
CA VAL A 358 -0.34 3.91 -26.49
C VAL A 358 -0.89 5.12 -27.21
N GLU A 359 -2.01 4.94 -27.90
CA GLU A 359 -2.79 6.05 -28.46
C GLU A 359 -3.46 6.82 -27.33
N VAL A 360 -2.93 7.98 -26.98
CA VAL A 360 -3.47 8.81 -25.91
C VAL A 360 -4.51 9.78 -26.46
N HIS A 361 -5.68 9.81 -25.84
CA HIS A 361 -6.68 10.85 -26.00
C HIS A 361 -6.30 12.11 -25.23
N VAL A 362 -6.45 13.28 -25.86
CA VAL A 362 -6.12 14.57 -25.26
C VAL A 362 -7.19 15.59 -25.63
N LEU A 363 -7.67 16.34 -24.64
CA LEU A 363 -8.45 17.56 -24.82
C LEU A 363 -7.52 18.78 -24.75
N HIS A 364 -7.69 19.73 -25.67
CA HIS A 364 -6.87 20.95 -25.74
C HIS A 364 -7.72 22.19 -25.80
N ALA A 365 -8.01 22.73 -24.62
CA ALA A 365 -8.72 23.97 -24.48
C ALA A 365 -7.73 25.14 -24.67
N ARG A 366 -7.64 25.66 -25.89
CA ARG A 366 -6.79 26.82 -26.17
C ARG A 366 -7.49 28.11 -25.74
N SER A 367 -6.83 28.85 -24.85
CA SER A 367 -7.18 30.26 -24.60
C SER A 367 -7.24 31.10 -25.89
N ARG A 368 -8.14 32.08 -25.90
CA ARG A 368 -8.17 33.17 -26.89
C ARG A 368 -7.00 34.15 -26.73
N HIS A 369 -6.36 34.17 -25.56
CA HIS A 369 -5.23 35.06 -25.24
C HIS A 369 -3.92 34.42 -25.73
N PRO A 370 -3.21 35.02 -26.70
CA PRO A 370 -2.01 34.40 -27.29
C PRO A 370 -0.83 34.22 -26.32
N GLY A 371 -0.79 35.01 -25.25
CA GLY A 371 0.23 34.92 -24.19
C GLY A 371 -0.14 33.98 -23.04
N ALA A 372 -1.19 33.17 -23.19
CA ALA A 372 -1.61 32.25 -22.15
C ALA A 372 -0.53 31.19 -21.87
N MET A 373 -0.30 30.91 -20.60
CA MET A 373 0.70 29.92 -20.17
C MET A 373 0.20 28.51 -20.50
N PRO A 374 1.00 27.63 -21.14
CA PRO A 374 0.59 26.26 -21.34
C PRO A 374 0.48 25.54 -19.99
N LEU A 375 -0.63 24.84 -19.75
CA LEU A 375 -0.92 24.12 -18.50
C LEU A 375 -1.32 22.68 -18.81
N LEU A 376 -0.56 21.74 -18.31
CA LEU A 376 -0.87 20.31 -18.34
C LEU A 376 -1.66 19.94 -17.08
N LEU A 377 -2.88 19.43 -17.24
CA LEU A 377 -3.70 18.91 -16.14
C LEU A 377 -3.74 17.39 -16.21
N THR A 378 -3.38 16.69 -15.13
CA THR A 378 -3.40 15.22 -15.08
C THR A 378 -4.37 14.73 -14.01
N HIS A 379 -5.39 13.98 -14.42
CA HIS A 379 -6.34 13.32 -13.52
C HIS A 379 -5.73 12.07 -12.85
N GLY A 380 -6.49 11.47 -11.92
CA GLY A 380 -6.13 10.20 -11.29
C GLY A 380 -7.19 9.11 -11.45
N TRP A 381 -7.32 8.26 -10.42
CA TRP A 381 -8.30 7.19 -10.30
C TRP A 381 -9.13 7.39 -9.01
N PRO A 382 -10.46 7.21 -9.03
CA PRO A 382 -11.30 6.79 -10.15
C PRO A 382 -11.76 7.98 -11.01
N GLY A 383 -10.88 8.96 -11.17
CA GLY A 383 -11.10 10.19 -11.91
C GLY A 383 -11.02 10.09 -13.44
N SER A 384 -11.22 11.21 -14.12
CA SER A 384 -11.09 11.34 -15.57
C SER A 384 -11.01 12.82 -15.98
N ILE A 385 -10.95 13.10 -17.29
CA ILE A 385 -10.99 14.48 -17.80
C ILE A 385 -12.26 15.25 -17.40
N VAL A 386 -13.32 14.55 -16.98
CA VAL A 386 -14.56 15.13 -16.46
C VAL A 386 -14.30 16.02 -15.25
N GLU A 387 -13.27 15.72 -14.46
CA GLU A 387 -12.94 16.47 -13.26
C GLU A 387 -12.65 17.95 -13.51
N PHE A 388 -12.25 18.29 -14.73
CA PHE A 388 -11.78 19.63 -15.06
C PHE A 388 -12.72 20.42 -15.96
N LEU A 389 -13.84 19.84 -16.42
CA LEU A 389 -14.71 20.50 -17.40
C LEU A 389 -15.25 21.84 -16.89
N ASP A 390 -15.64 21.90 -15.61
CA ASP A 390 -16.19 23.11 -14.98
C ASP A 390 -15.14 24.21 -14.75
N VAL A 391 -13.84 23.90 -14.83
CA VAL A 391 -12.75 24.87 -14.67
C VAL A 391 -12.12 25.32 -15.99
N LEU A 392 -12.39 24.63 -17.11
CA LEU A 392 -11.75 24.92 -18.40
C LEU A 392 -11.96 26.37 -18.86
N THR A 393 -13.19 26.88 -18.79
CA THR A 393 -13.49 28.26 -19.20
C THR A 393 -12.78 29.27 -18.31
N ALA A 394 -12.78 29.07 -16.99
CA ALA A 394 -12.12 29.98 -16.07
C ALA A 394 -10.59 29.99 -16.28
N LEU A 395 -9.98 28.84 -16.56
CA LEU A 395 -8.54 28.76 -16.83
C LEU A 395 -8.16 29.36 -18.19
N THR A 396 -9.00 29.16 -19.20
CA THR A 396 -8.68 29.60 -20.58
C THR A 396 -9.12 31.02 -20.89
N ASP A 397 -10.16 31.54 -20.25
CA ASP A 397 -10.66 32.90 -20.43
C ASP A 397 -10.93 33.62 -19.10
N PRO A 398 -9.88 33.89 -18.31
CA PRO A 398 -9.99 34.62 -17.05
C PRO A 398 -10.35 36.10 -17.26
N PRO A 399 -10.85 36.79 -16.21
CA PRO A 399 -11.03 38.23 -16.22
C PRO A 399 -9.74 39.02 -16.49
N ASP A 400 -8.60 38.58 -15.93
CA ASP A 400 -7.28 39.11 -16.26
C ASP A 400 -6.58 38.19 -17.29
N PRO A 401 -6.37 38.65 -18.54
CA PRO A 401 -5.66 37.87 -19.56
C PRO A 401 -4.27 37.38 -19.15
N ALA A 402 -3.60 38.06 -18.20
CA ALA A 402 -2.30 37.65 -17.70
C ALA A 402 -2.35 36.32 -16.94
N ASP A 403 -3.51 35.94 -16.40
CA ASP A 403 -3.72 34.68 -15.69
C ASP A 403 -4.18 33.53 -16.61
N ALA A 404 -4.28 33.77 -17.93
CA ALA A 404 -4.85 32.79 -18.85
C ALA A 404 -3.92 31.59 -19.09
N PHE A 405 -4.52 30.42 -19.32
CA PHE A 405 -3.83 29.18 -19.65
C PHE A 405 -4.28 28.59 -20.98
N HIS A 406 -3.35 28.01 -21.75
CA HIS A 406 -3.68 27.00 -22.75
C HIS A 406 -3.71 25.64 -22.05
N VAL A 407 -4.88 25.04 -21.87
CA VAL A 407 -5.03 23.82 -21.07
C VAL A 407 -4.93 22.58 -21.95
N VAL A 408 -3.96 21.72 -21.63
CA VAL A 408 -3.79 20.39 -22.20
C VAL A 408 -4.20 19.36 -21.15
N LEU A 409 -5.21 18.56 -21.48
CA LEU A 409 -5.81 17.60 -20.57
C LEU A 409 -5.80 16.21 -21.21
N PRO A 410 -4.69 15.45 -21.04
CA PRO A 410 -4.63 14.10 -21.54
C PRO A 410 -5.38 13.12 -20.63
N THR A 411 -5.98 12.10 -21.24
CA THR A 411 -6.52 10.95 -20.53
C THR A 411 -5.42 9.93 -20.30
N LEU A 412 -5.25 9.44 -19.07
CA LEU A 412 -4.20 8.49 -18.72
C LEU A 412 -4.22 7.23 -19.62
N PRO A 413 -3.05 6.65 -19.97
CA PRO A 413 -2.99 5.34 -20.64
C PRO A 413 -3.79 4.27 -19.88
N GLY A 414 -4.74 3.63 -20.55
CA GLY A 414 -5.64 2.63 -19.95
C GLY A 414 -6.92 3.19 -19.34
N PHE A 415 -7.16 4.50 -19.42
CA PHE A 415 -8.34 5.19 -18.88
C PHE A 415 -9.16 5.84 -19.99
N GLY A 416 -10.45 6.10 -19.72
CA GLY A 416 -11.33 6.89 -20.58
C GLY A 416 -11.21 6.52 -22.06
N PHE A 417 -11.01 7.51 -22.92
CA PHE A 417 -10.84 7.33 -24.38
C PHE A 417 -9.39 7.10 -24.84
N SER A 418 -8.43 6.96 -23.93
CA SER A 418 -7.07 6.54 -24.27
C SER A 418 -7.00 5.03 -24.54
N GLY A 419 -6.02 4.62 -25.32
CA GLY A 419 -5.70 3.24 -25.61
C GLY A 419 -5.31 2.47 -24.34
N LYS A 420 -5.48 1.15 -24.38
CA LYS A 420 -5.14 0.25 -23.27
C LYS A 420 -3.71 -0.27 -23.49
N PRO A 421 -2.79 -0.13 -22.53
CA PRO A 421 -1.49 -0.78 -22.58
C PRO A 421 -1.60 -2.28 -22.91
N ALA A 422 -0.86 -2.71 -23.92
CA ALA A 422 -0.80 -4.11 -24.36
C ALA A 422 0.32 -4.91 -23.68
N VAL A 423 1.28 -4.21 -23.08
CA VAL A 423 2.43 -4.77 -22.35
C VAL A 423 2.55 -4.14 -20.97
N THR A 424 3.30 -4.79 -20.08
CA THR A 424 3.65 -4.27 -18.74
C THR A 424 4.62 -3.08 -18.83
N GLY A 425 4.77 -2.33 -17.74
CA GLY A 425 5.74 -1.23 -17.63
C GLY A 425 5.17 0.16 -17.92
N TRP A 426 3.86 0.28 -18.16
CA TRP A 426 3.16 1.57 -18.17
C TRP A 426 2.90 2.06 -16.74
N GLY A 427 3.98 2.46 -16.07
CA GLY A 427 3.96 3.06 -14.73
C GLY A 427 4.10 4.58 -14.74
N VAL A 428 4.09 5.16 -13.54
CA VAL A 428 4.14 6.62 -13.30
C VAL A 428 5.26 7.31 -14.09
N GLU A 429 6.49 6.80 -14.02
CA GLU A 429 7.66 7.42 -14.64
C GLU A 429 7.58 7.40 -16.17
N ARG A 430 7.04 6.31 -16.74
CA ARG A 430 6.84 6.18 -18.19
C ARG A 430 5.78 7.16 -18.70
N ILE A 431 4.70 7.33 -17.95
CA ILE A 431 3.64 8.29 -18.28
C ILE A 431 4.17 9.73 -18.19
N ALA A 432 5.02 10.04 -17.20
CA ALA A 432 5.67 11.35 -17.11
C ALA A 432 6.51 11.67 -18.36
N VAL A 433 7.31 10.72 -18.85
CA VAL A 433 8.04 10.88 -20.12
C VAL A 433 7.08 11.05 -21.30
N ALA A 434 5.97 10.31 -21.34
CA ALA A 434 4.95 10.48 -22.37
C ALA A 434 4.31 11.88 -22.34
N TRP A 435 4.14 12.50 -21.17
CA TRP A 435 3.67 13.88 -21.03
C TRP A 435 4.68 14.91 -21.54
N ALA A 436 5.97 14.73 -21.27
CA ALA A 436 7.00 15.57 -21.88
C ALA A 436 6.97 15.47 -23.42
N GLN A 437 6.85 14.24 -23.96
CA GLN A 437 6.70 14.01 -25.40
C GLN A 437 5.44 14.66 -25.98
N LEU A 438 4.31 14.58 -25.26
CA LEU A 438 3.05 15.21 -25.67
C LEU A 438 3.21 16.73 -25.77
N MET A 439 3.78 17.36 -24.74
CA MET A 439 3.92 18.81 -24.69
C MET A 439 4.91 19.32 -25.75
N ASP A 440 6.03 18.63 -25.97
CA ASP A 440 6.97 18.92 -27.07
C ASP A 440 6.28 18.80 -28.45
N ARG A 441 5.48 17.74 -28.65
CA ARG A 441 4.72 17.54 -29.89
C ARG A 441 3.67 18.61 -30.16
N LEU A 442 3.09 19.18 -29.10
CA LEU A 442 2.15 20.30 -29.19
C LEU A 442 2.85 21.66 -29.35
N GLY A 443 4.18 21.70 -29.29
CA GLY A 443 5.00 22.91 -29.46
C GLY A 443 5.15 23.74 -28.19
N TYR A 444 4.97 23.13 -27.01
CA TYR A 444 5.18 23.80 -25.73
C TYR A 444 6.56 23.46 -25.16
N ASP A 445 7.54 24.32 -25.47
CA ASP A 445 8.93 24.17 -24.97
C ASP A 445 9.01 24.30 -23.44
N ARG A 446 8.13 25.11 -22.84
CA ARG A 446 8.00 25.25 -21.39
C ARG A 446 6.53 25.34 -20.99
N PHE A 447 6.13 24.67 -19.91
CA PHE A 447 4.74 24.59 -19.47
C PHE A 447 4.60 24.43 -17.95
N ALA A 448 3.44 24.79 -17.43
CA ALA A 448 3.02 24.52 -16.07
C ALA A 448 2.37 23.13 -16.01
N ALA A 449 2.53 22.40 -14.90
CA ALA A 449 1.88 21.11 -14.73
C ALA A 449 1.13 21.02 -13.39
N GLN A 450 -0.02 20.36 -13.41
CA GLN A 450 -0.87 20.15 -12.24
C GLN A 450 -1.36 18.72 -12.17
N GLY A 451 -1.43 18.18 -10.95
CA GLY A 451 -2.07 16.90 -10.71
C GLY A 451 -2.64 16.72 -9.30
N GLY A 452 -3.67 15.89 -9.21
CA GLY A 452 -4.18 15.24 -8.00
C GLY A 452 -3.96 13.72 -8.10
N ASP A 453 -4.07 12.96 -7.01
CA ASP A 453 -3.98 11.48 -7.03
C ASP A 453 -2.78 10.91 -7.85
N TRP A 454 -2.98 9.97 -8.79
CA TRP A 454 -1.95 9.51 -9.72
C TRP A 454 -1.36 10.66 -10.55
N GLY A 455 -2.16 11.64 -10.90
CA GLY A 455 -1.71 12.87 -11.53
C GLY A 455 -0.67 13.61 -10.70
N SER A 456 -0.78 13.64 -9.36
CA SER A 456 0.26 14.21 -8.50
C SER A 456 1.57 13.43 -8.59
N MET A 457 1.49 12.09 -8.61
CA MET A 457 2.67 11.24 -8.74
C MET A 457 3.35 11.41 -10.10
N ILE A 458 2.56 11.43 -11.18
CA ILE A 458 3.05 11.62 -12.55
C ILE A 458 3.64 13.03 -12.73
N THR A 459 2.98 14.05 -12.18
CA THR A 459 3.47 15.44 -12.23
C THR A 459 4.77 15.61 -11.42
N SER A 460 4.89 14.95 -10.26
CA SER A 460 6.14 14.92 -9.49
C SER A 460 7.26 14.23 -10.28
N ALA A 461 6.97 13.07 -10.90
CA ALA A 461 7.94 12.35 -11.73
C ALA A 461 8.36 13.15 -12.98
N LEU A 462 7.45 13.94 -13.55
CA LEU A 462 7.75 14.88 -14.63
C LEU A 462 8.70 15.99 -14.14
N GLY A 463 8.50 16.48 -12.91
CA GLY A 463 9.40 17.40 -12.22
C GLY A 463 10.84 16.91 -12.11
N THR A 464 11.04 15.60 -11.94
CA THR A 464 12.36 14.97 -11.90
C THR A 464 12.89 14.65 -13.30
N ALA A 465 12.04 14.18 -14.21
CA ALA A 465 12.46 13.65 -15.51
C ALA A 465 12.69 14.72 -16.60
N ALA A 466 11.98 15.85 -16.54
CA ALA A 466 12.07 16.94 -17.52
C ALA A 466 11.96 18.33 -16.86
N PRO A 467 12.78 18.64 -15.83
CA PRO A 467 12.68 19.89 -15.06
C PRO A 467 12.83 21.14 -15.93
N GLU A 468 13.62 21.09 -17.00
CA GLU A 468 13.87 22.20 -17.92
C GLU A 468 12.64 22.60 -18.75
N MET A 469 11.68 21.69 -18.93
CA MET A 469 10.42 21.95 -19.63
C MET A 469 9.36 22.57 -18.72
N LEU A 470 9.63 22.74 -17.42
CA LEU A 470 8.64 23.19 -16.46
C LEU A 470 8.84 24.64 -16.02
N TYR A 471 7.74 25.40 -15.96
CA TYR A 471 7.70 26.63 -15.16
C TYR A 471 7.67 26.27 -13.67
N GLY A 472 6.88 25.25 -13.32
CA GLY A 472 6.70 24.71 -11.98
C GLY A 472 5.57 23.68 -11.97
N ILE A 473 5.34 23.05 -10.82
CA ILE A 473 4.28 22.06 -10.61
C ILE A 473 3.33 22.48 -9.49
N HIS A 474 2.05 22.13 -9.61
CA HIS A 474 1.05 22.33 -8.57
C HIS A 474 0.36 21.01 -8.21
N LEU A 475 0.32 20.66 -6.92
CA LEU A 475 -0.18 19.37 -6.44
C LEU A 475 -1.32 19.55 -5.44
N THR A 476 -2.39 18.76 -5.58
CA THR A 476 -3.47 18.67 -4.57
C THR A 476 -3.33 17.45 -3.65
N MET A 477 -2.52 16.46 -4.05
CA MET A 477 -2.18 15.30 -3.23
C MET A 477 -0.67 15.07 -3.23
N ALA A 478 0.06 15.93 -2.51
CA ALA A 478 1.52 15.82 -2.40
C ALA A 478 1.92 14.70 -1.43
N LEU A 479 2.85 13.85 -1.85
CA LEU A 479 3.37 12.74 -1.04
C LEU A 479 4.82 12.99 -0.65
N ALA A 480 5.21 12.64 0.57
CA ALA A 480 6.60 12.62 1.01
C ALA A 480 6.79 11.55 2.09
N PRO A 481 7.98 10.93 2.19
CA PRO A 481 8.29 10.09 3.34
C PRO A 481 8.38 10.93 4.61
N LYS A 482 8.10 10.31 5.77
CA LYS A 482 8.47 10.91 7.05
C LYS A 482 10.01 11.02 7.10
N PRO A 483 10.60 12.19 7.38
CA PRO A 483 12.05 12.31 7.53
C PRO A 483 12.53 11.49 8.73
N ASP A 484 13.61 10.72 8.53
CA ASP A 484 14.20 9.86 9.58
C ASP A 484 14.76 10.66 10.76
N ASP A 485 15.12 11.92 10.54
CA ASP A 485 15.66 12.88 11.51
C ASP A 485 14.59 13.83 12.10
N ASP A 486 13.30 13.55 11.87
CA ASP A 486 12.21 14.42 12.36
C ASP A 486 11.92 14.18 13.86
N ASP A 487 12.70 14.86 14.71
CA ASP A 487 12.47 14.94 16.16
C ASP A 487 11.41 16.00 16.54
N ARG A 488 10.84 16.70 15.55
CA ARG A 488 9.87 17.78 15.81
C ARG A 488 8.57 17.20 16.36
N VAL A 489 8.07 17.83 17.41
CA VAL A 489 6.73 17.55 17.91
C VAL A 489 5.70 18.10 16.92
N LEU A 490 4.92 17.20 16.33
CA LEU A 490 3.80 17.57 15.48
C LEU A 490 2.75 18.38 16.24
N THR A 491 2.20 19.40 15.58
CA THR A 491 1.08 20.20 16.08
C THR A 491 -0.17 19.33 16.24
N LYS A 492 -1.18 19.84 16.96
CA LYS A 492 -2.47 19.16 17.11
C LYS A 492 -3.10 18.86 15.75
N GLN A 493 -3.12 19.84 14.84
CA GLN A 493 -3.66 19.69 13.49
C GLN A 493 -2.88 18.65 12.68
N GLU A 494 -1.54 18.70 12.67
CA GLU A 494 -0.72 17.70 11.94
C GLU A 494 -0.96 16.27 12.47
N LYS A 495 -1.19 16.10 13.78
CA LYS A 495 -1.57 14.80 14.36
C LYS A 495 -2.97 14.37 13.95
N GLU A 496 -3.91 15.29 13.82
CA GLU A 496 -5.28 15.03 13.36
C GLU A 496 -5.27 14.64 11.88
N ASP A 497 -4.53 15.37 11.04
CA ASP A 497 -4.29 15.09 9.63
C ASP A 497 -3.74 13.67 9.43
N ILE A 498 -2.67 13.30 10.16
CA ILE A 498 -2.08 11.96 10.09
C ILE A 498 -3.05 10.89 10.60
N ARG A 499 -3.81 11.14 11.67
CA ARG A 499 -4.80 10.18 12.16
C ARG A 499 -5.91 9.95 11.14
N PHE A 500 -6.36 11.01 10.46
CA PHE A 500 -7.34 10.90 9.39
C PHE A 500 -6.81 10.02 8.24
N SER A 501 -5.58 10.26 7.79
CA SER A 501 -4.94 9.43 6.76
C SER A 501 -4.76 7.96 7.19
N LYS A 502 -4.38 7.70 8.45
CA LYS A 502 -4.31 6.34 8.99
C LYS A 502 -5.67 5.64 9.05
N ALA A 503 -6.76 6.37 9.28
CA ALA A 503 -8.11 5.80 9.26
C ALA A 503 -8.51 5.37 7.84
N PHE A 504 -8.15 6.17 6.84
CA PHE A 504 -8.29 5.83 5.42
C PHE A 504 -7.51 4.55 5.06
N ASP A 505 -6.26 4.43 5.50
CA ASP A 505 -5.45 3.22 5.24
C ASP A 505 -6.11 1.94 5.77
N ARG A 506 -6.82 2.03 6.90
CA ARG A 506 -7.47 0.87 7.54
C ARG A 506 -8.76 0.44 6.83
N TYR A 507 -9.58 1.37 6.37
CA TYR A 507 -10.94 1.07 5.91
C TYR A 507 -11.19 1.43 4.44
N GLY A 508 -10.50 2.44 3.91
CA GLY A 508 -10.68 2.95 2.55
C GLY A 508 -9.74 2.33 1.51
N SER A 509 -8.70 1.60 1.91
CA SER A 509 -7.63 1.12 1.01
C SER A 509 -7.92 -0.18 0.26
N GLY A 510 -9.04 -0.87 0.52
CA GLY A 510 -9.35 -2.19 -0.03
C GLY A 510 -9.37 -2.26 -1.55
N TYR A 511 -9.87 -1.20 -2.22
CA TYR A 511 -9.86 -1.10 -3.68
C TYR A 511 -8.41 -1.15 -4.23
N SER A 512 -7.49 -0.45 -3.57
CA SER A 512 -6.10 -0.34 -4.02
C SER A 512 -5.36 -1.66 -3.82
N ALA A 513 -5.69 -2.42 -2.77
CA ALA A 513 -5.13 -3.74 -2.53
C ALA A 513 -5.54 -4.74 -3.63
N GLU A 514 -6.81 -4.73 -4.04
CA GLU A 514 -7.30 -5.56 -5.16
C GLU A 514 -6.64 -5.13 -6.48
N GLN A 515 -6.64 -3.83 -6.80
CA GLN A 515 -6.08 -3.33 -8.07
C GLN A 515 -4.55 -3.49 -8.15
N THR A 516 -3.83 -3.40 -7.03
CA THR A 516 -2.36 -3.61 -7.00
C THR A 516 -1.99 -5.07 -7.19
N THR A 517 -2.90 -6.01 -6.92
CA THR A 517 -2.56 -7.45 -6.91
C THR A 517 -3.26 -8.24 -8.02
N ARG A 518 -4.52 -7.97 -8.33
CA ARG A 518 -5.34 -8.74 -9.29
C ARG A 518 -6.20 -7.82 -10.18
N PRO A 519 -5.61 -6.81 -10.87
CA PRO A 519 -6.37 -5.87 -11.69
C PRO A 519 -7.16 -6.53 -12.82
N GLN A 520 -6.67 -7.66 -13.34
CA GLN A 520 -7.37 -8.45 -14.35
C GLN A 520 -8.64 -9.11 -13.80
N THR A 521 -8.62 -9.58 -12.54
CA THR A 521 -9.73 -10.30 -11.92
C THR A 521 -10.89 -9.35 -11.64
N ILE A 522 -10.64 -8.25 -10.92
CA ILE A 522 -11.67 -7.24 -10.65
C ILE A 522 -12.24 -6.66 -11.95
N GLY A 523 -11.38 -6.51 -12.96
CA GLY A 523 -11.73 -5.98 -14.27
C GLY A 523 -12.87 -6.73 -14.98
N TYR A 524 -13.03 -8.03 -14.79
CA TYR A 524 -14.14 -8.77 -15.42
C TYR A 524 -15.51 -8.28 -14.93
N GLY A 525 -15.66 -8.05 -13.63
CA GLY A 525 -16.90 -7.54 -13.06
C GLY A 525 -17.17 -6.08 -13.44
N LEU A 526 -16.12 -5.25 -13.41
CA LEU A 526 -16.22 -3.82 -13.73
C LEU A 526 -16.51 -3.57 -15.22
N VAL A 527 -16.07 -4.44 -16.13
CA VAL A 527 -16.34 -4.29 -17.57
C VAL A 527 -17.68 -4.92 -17.98
N ASP A 528 -18.14 -5.97 -17.30
CA ASP A 528 -19.40 -6.64 -17.66
C ASP A 528 -20.65 -5.97 -17.08
N SER A 529 -20.55 -5.42 -15.86
CA SER A 529 -21.70 -4.94 -15.10
C SER A 529 -21.62 -3.42 -14.85
N PRO A 530 -22.50 -2.60 -15.46
CA PRO A 530 -22.48 -1.16 -15.27
C PRO A 530 -22.82 -0.78 -13.82
N ALA A 531 -23.72 -1.51 -13.17
CA ALA A 531 -24.02 -1.29 -11.75
C ALA A 531 -22.78 -1.51 -10.88
N ALA A 532 -21.97 -2.54 -11.17
CA ALA A 532 -20.72 -2.80 -10.45
C ALA A 532 -19.66 -1.71 -10.73
N GLN A 533 -19.53 -1.27 -11.98
CA GLN A 533 -18.63 -0.16 -12.34
C GLN A 533 -19.03 1.14 -11.63
N CYS A 534 -20.33 1.43 -11.58
CA CYS A 534 -20.87 2.62 -10.93
C CYS A 534 -20.62 2.60 -9.43
N THR A 535 -21.00 1.52 -8.73
CA THR A 535 -20.82 1.46 -7.27
C THR A 535 -19.34 1.42 -6.86
N TRP A 536 -18.46 0.79 -7.65
CA TRP A 536 -17.02 0.79 -7.39
C TRP A 536 -16.39 2.19 -7.46
N ILE A 537 -16.92 3.07 -8.31
CA ILE A 537 -16.44 4.45 -8.48
C ILE A 537 -17.13 5.39 -7.49
N VAL A 538 -18.46 5.37 -7.42
CA VAL A 538 -19.25 6.36 -6.65
C VAL A 538 -19.04 6.23 -5.15
N GLU A 539 -18.68 5.04 -4.64
CA GLU A 539 -18.22 4.88 -3.26
C GLU A 539 -17.08 5.86 -2.92
N LYS A 540 -16.15 6.08 -3.86
CA LYS A 540 -15.00 6.97 -3.64
C LYS A 540 -15.39 8.44 -3.68
N PHE A 541 -16.38 8.79 -4.49
CA PHE A 541 -16.98 10.13 -4.45
C PHE A 541 -17.73 10.39 -3.14
N TRP A 542 -18.25 9.38 -2.47
CA TRP A 542 -18.80 9.54 -1.11
C TRP A 542 -17.68 9.67 -0.07
N ASP A 543 -16.69 8.77 -0.11
CA ASP A 543 -15.65 8.66 0.92
C ASP A 543 -14.63 9.82 0.86
N TRP A 544 -14.27 10.29 -0.34
CA TRP A 544 -13.13 11.19 -0.57
C TRP A 544 -13.51 12.65 -0.82
N THR A 545 -14.80 12.93 -1.00
CA THR A 545 -15.34 14.29 -1.15
C THR A 545 -15.74 14.84 0.21
N ASP A 546 -15.60 16.15 0.41
CA ASP A 546 -16.11 16.87 1.58
C ASP A 546 -17.64 17.04 1.51
N CYS A 547 -18.37 15.92 1.45
CA CYS A 547 -19.78 15.88 1.03
C CYS A 547 -20.81 15.85 2.18
N ALA A 548 -20.36 16.03 3.43
CA ALA A 548 -21.21 15.92 4.61
C ALA A 548 -22.06 14.62 4.66
N GLY A 549 -21.52 13.51 4.15
CA GLY A 549 -22.13 12.18 4.19
C GLY A 549 -23.04 11.81 3.02
N HIS A 550 -23.19 12.66 2.01
CA HIS A 550 -23.93 12.33 0.79
C HIS A 550 -23.25 12.95 -0.46
N PRO A 551 -22.80 12.15 -1.46
CA PRO A 551 -21.95 12.66 -2.55
C PRO A 551 -22.62 13.78 -3.36
N GLU A 552 -23.94 13.69 -3.58
CA GLU A 552 -24.70 14.69 -4.33
C GLU A 552 -24.86 16.05 -3.63
N ASN A 553 -24.43 16.20 -2.36
CA ASN A 553 -24.38 17.51 -1.71
C ASN A 553 -23.34 18.44 -2.36
N VAL A 554 -22.33 17.85 -3.01
CA VAL A 554 -21.22 18.60 -3.61
C VAL A 554 -21.14 18.32 -5.11
N ILE A 555 -21.24 17.05 -5.52
CA ILE A 555 -21.13 16.65 -6.93
C ILE A 555 -22.45 16.01 -7.37
N GLY A 556 -23.20 16.72 -8.20
CA GLY A 556 -24.50 16.24 -8.69
C GLY A 556 -24.42 14.91 -9.45
N ARG A 557 -25.50 14.11 -9.39
CA ARG A 557 -25.63 12.79 -10.02
C ARG A 557 -25.19 12.74 -11.49
N ASP A 558 -25.49 13.78 -12.25
CA ASP A 558 -25.09 13.90 -13.65
C ASP A 558 -23.57 13.89 -13.81
N ARG A 559 -22.84 14.68 -13.01
CA ARG A 559 -21.36 14.71 -13.06
C ARG A 559 -20.72 13.43 -12.55
N LEU A 560 -21.30 12.81 -11.52
CA LEU A 560 -20.85 11.49 -11.04
C LEU A 560 -20.95 10.45 -12.17
N LEU A 561 -22.11 10.38 -12.84
CA LEU A 561 -22.35 9.45 -13.92
C LEU A 561 -21.55 9.79 -15.19
N ASP A 562 -21.32 11.08 -15.47
CA ASP A 562 -20.43 11.52 -16.54
C ASP A 562 -19.02 10.92 -16.37
N ASN A 563 -18.49 10.92 -15.14
CA ASN A 563 -17.21 10.29 -14.84
C ASN A 563 -17.28 8.76 -14.95
N VAL A 564 -18.32 8.10 -14.41
CA VAL A 564 -18.53 6.65 -14.54
C VAL A 564 -18.59 6.21 -16.00
N MET A 565 -19.24 7.00 -16.87
CA MET A 565 -19.39 6.71 -18.29
C MET A 565 -18.06 6.68 -19.03
N GLN A 566 -17.05 7.45 -18.61
CA GLN A 566 -15.68 7.37 -19.15
C GLN A 566 -15.08 5.98 -18.95
N TYR A 567 -15.41 5.32 -17.84
CA TYR A 567 -14.93 3.97 -17.54
C TYR A 567 -15.74 2.90 -18.28
N TRP A 568 -17.07 3.04 -18.26
CA TRP A 568 -17.99 2.08 -18.87
C TRP A 568 -17.83 2.00 -20.40
N LEU A 569 -17.92 3.13 -21.10
CA LEU A 569 -18.05 3.14 -22.56
C LEU A 569 -16.83 2.60 -23.31
N ASN A 570 -15.64 2.73 -22.74
CA ASN A 570 -14.43 2.13 -23.31
C ASN A 570 -14.00 0.86 -22.56
N GLY A 571 -14.80 0.35 -21.61
CA GLY A 571 -14.52 -0.83 -20.81
C GLY A 571 -13.15 -0.78 -20.14
N THR A 572 -12.86 0.31 -19.42
CA THR A 572 -11.52 0.59 -18.86
C THR A 572 -11.35 0.19 -17.40
N GLY A 573 -12.29 -0.56 -16.81
CA GLY A 573 -12.17 -1.07 -15.43
C GLY A 573 -10.88 -1.87 -15.19
N ALA A 574 -10.57 -2.83 -16.07
CA ALA A 574 -9.35 -3.63 -15.94
C ALA A 574 -8.07 -2.83 -16.27
N SER A 575 -8.11 -2.01 -17.32
CA SER A 575 -6.92 -1.32 -17.82
C SER A 575 -6.48 -0.16 -16.94
N SER A 576 -7.43 0.57 -16.34
CA SER A 576 -7.12 1.63 -15.37
C SER A 576 -6.53 1.07 -14.08
N ALA A 577 -7.06 -0.05 -13.59
CA ALA A 577 -6.55 -0.77 -12.43
C ALA A 577 -5.09 -1.23 -12.59
N ARG A 578 -4.60 -1.47 -13.82
CA ARG A 578 -3.21 -1.91 -14.05
C ARG A 578 -2.17 -0.87 -13.63
N LEU A 579 -2.50 0.43 -13.58
CA LEU A 579 -1.56 1.43 -13.08
C LEU A 579 -1.15 1.16 -11.62
N TYR A 580 -2.09 0.65 -10.81
CA TYR A 580 -1.81 0.21 -9.44
C TYR A 580 -0.82 -0.95 -9.41
N TRP A 581 -1.03 -1.98 -10.24
CA TRP A 581 -0.11 -3.11 -10.37
C TRP A 581 1.30 -2.66 -10.79
N GLU A 582 1.40 -1.74 -11.75
CA GLU A 582 2.68 -1.27 -12.27
C GLU A 582 3.45 -0.40 -11.27
N SER A 583 2.76 0.44 -10.48
CA SER A 583 3.40 1.54 -9.75
C SER A 583 3.20 1.54 -8.23
N PHE A 584 2.09 1.00 -7.71
CA PHE A 584 1.69 1.26 -6.31
C PHE A 584 2.63 0.63 -5.28
N ALA A 585 3.18 -0.56 -5.54
CA ALA A 585 4.15 -1.22 -4.67
C ALA A 585 5.61 -0.73 -4.88
N ARG A 586 5.84 0.10 -5.90
CA ARG A 586 7.17 0.55 -6.34
C ARG A 586 7.28 2.07 -6.36
N ARG A 587 6.48 2.76 -5.54
CA ARG A 587 6.43 4.23 -5.53
C ARG A 587 7.83 4.80 -5.34
N ARG A 588 8.23 5.69 -6.24
CA ARG A 588 9.45 6.46 -6.12
C ARG A 588 9.11 7.84 -5.59
N LEU A 589 9.70 8.18 -4.44
CA LEU A 589 9.54 9.47 -3.78
C LEU A 589 10.88 10.20 -3.78
N GLU A 590 11.47 10.32 -4.96
CA GLU A 590 12.70 11.08 -5.20
C GLU A 590 12.46 12.58 -4.94
N GLU A 591 13.55 13.31 -4.70
CA GLU A 591 13.54 14.76 -4.59
C GLU A 591 13.10 15.41 -5.92
N VAL A 592 12.40 16.54 -5.80
CA VAL A 592 11.83 17.32 -6.89
C VAL A 592 12.25 18.77 -6.70
N ASP A 593 13.08 19.25 -7.62
CA ASP A 593 13.76 20.55 -7.49
C ASP A 593 13.09 21.70 -8.25
N VAL A 594 12.01 21.40 -8.98
CA VAL A 594 11.25 22.44 -9.70
C VAL A 594 10.38 23.25 -8.75
N PRO A 595 10.07 24.52 -9.08
CA PRO A 595 9.15 25.34 -8.28
C PRO A 595 7.84 24.59 -8.03
N THR A 596 7.48 24.40 -6.77
CA THR A 596 6.34 23.57 -6.38
C THR A 596 5.33 24.36 -5.56
N GLY A 597 4.06 24.22 -5.91
CA GLY A 597 2.89 24.66 -5.16
C GLY A 597 2.11 23.45 -4.65
N VAL A 598 1.64 23.49 -3.41
CA VAL A 598 0.79 22.45 -2.82
C VAL A 598 -0.45 23.07 -2.20
N ALA A 599 -1.62 22.57 -2.58
CA ALA A 599 -2.88 22.90 -1.94
C ALA A 599 -3.41 21.67 -1.19
N GLN A 600 -3.41 21.71 0.14
CA GLN A 600 -3.84 20.60 0.98
C GLN A 600 -5.28 20.82 1.46
N PHE A 601 -6.23 20.23 0.76
CA PHE A 601 -7.66 20.30 1.06
C PHE A 601 -8.02 19.56 2.36
N PRO A 602 -9.04 20.01 3.10
CA PRO A 602 -9.34 19.49 4.44
C PRO A 602 -9.81 18.03 4.44
N HIS A 603 -10.50 17.56 3.39
CA HIS A 603 -10.97 16.17 3.29
C HIS A 603 -10.11 15.30 2.34
N GLU A 604 -8.92 15.76 1.96
CA GLU A 604 -7.96 14.94 1.21
C GLU A 604 -7.51 13.72 2.04
N MET A 605 -7.41 12.55 1.39
CA MET A 605 -7.12 11.27 2.04
C MET A 605 -5.71 11.24 2.62
N THR A 606 -4.76 11.93 1.99
CA THR A 606 -3.37 12.04 2.47
C THR A 606 -3.01 13.49 2.77
N LYS A 607 -2.83 13.80 4.06
CA LYS A 607 -2.43 15.13 4.53
C LYS A 607 -1.10 15.02 5.29
N LEU A 608 -0.09 15.73 4.82
CA LEU A 608 1.27 15.64 5.34
C LEU A 608 1.73 16.97 5.93
N PRO A 609 2.55 16.94 7.00
CA PRO A 609 3.20 18.15 7.50
C PRO A 609 4.02 18.83 6.40
N ARG A 610 3.94 20.16 6.33
CA ARG A 610 4.68 20.96 5.33
C ARG A 610 6.18 20.65 5.35
N HIS A 611 6.78 20.51 6.53
CA HIS A 611 8.22 20.25 6.65
C HIS A 611 8.63 18.86 6.15
N TRP A 612 7.71 17.91 6.02
CA TRP A 612 7.98 16.63 5.33
C TRP A 612 7.99 16.84 3.83
N LEU A 613 7.03 17.62 3.32
CA LEU A 613 6.96 17.97 1.90
C LEU A 613 8.20 18.76 1.45
N GLU A 614 8.68 19.71 2.26
CA GLU A 614 9.89 20.51 1.97
C GLU A 614 11.16 19.67 1.83
N ARG A 615 11.21 18.46 2.39
CA ARG A 615 12.34 17.54 2.16
C ARG A 615 12.31 16.89 0.79
N ARG A 616 11.13 16.68 0.22
CA ARG A 616 10.98 16.08 -1.11
C ARG A 616 10.92 17.16 -2.19
N PHE A 617 10.15 18.21 -1.97
CA PHE A 617 9.97 19.33 -2.88
C PHE A 617 10.88 20.47 -2.42
N THR A 618 12.11 20.49 -2.93
CA THR A 618 13.19 21.33 -2.39
C THR A 618 13.01 22.82 -2.72
N ASP A 619 12.21 23.14 -3.74
CA ASP A 619 11.73 24.49 -4.08
C ASP A 619 10.19 24.61 -3.86
N LEU A 620 9.71 24.27 -2.66
CA LEU A 620 8.30 24.46 -2.26
C LEU A 620 8.02 25.94 -1.97
N ARG A 621 7.44 26.66 -2.95
CA ARG A 621 7.18 28.11 -2.86
C ARG A 621 5.82 28.45 -2.26
N ARG A 622 4.80 27.64 -2.57
CA ARG A 622 3.44 27.82 -2.03
C ARG A 622 2.97 26.55 -1.33
N PHE A 623 2.45 26.72 -0.12
CA PHE A 623 1.71 25.68 0.60
C PHE A 623 0.46 26.31 1.20
N SER A 624 -0.71 25.92 0.70
CA SER A 624 -2.01 26.44 1.11
C SER A 624 -2.85 25.34 1.77
N ARG A 625 -3.81 25.77 2.59
CA ARG A 625 -4.80 24.92 3.23
C ARG A 625 -6.18 25.55 3.02
N PRO A 626 -6.87 25.23 1.92
CA PRO A 626 -8.24 25.67 1.70
C PRO A 626 -9.17 25.26 2.87
N ASP A 627 -10.25 26.01 3.06
CA ASP A 627 -11.19 25.79 4.18
C ASP A 627 -12.20 24.67 3.91
N VAL A 628 -12.45 24.33 2.64
CA VAL A 628 -13.46 23.35 2.19
C VAL A 628 -12.94 22.53 1.01
N GLY A 629 -13.47 21.32 0.86
CA GLY A 629 -13.18 20.41 -0.26
C GLY A 629 -12.33 19.20 0.12
N GLY A 630 -12.35 18.20 -0.75
CA GLY A 630 -11.65 16.94 -0.58
C GLY A 630 -10.73 16.61 -1.74
N HIS A 631 -10.75 15.34 -2.13
CA HIS A 631 -9.84 14.76 -3.10
C HIS A 631 -10.10 15.23 -4.54
N PHE A 632 -11.35 15.49 -4.91
CA PHE A 632 -11.74 15.89 -6.27
C PHE A 632 -11.81 17.42 -6.37
N ALA A 633 -10.74 18.10 -5.95
CA ALA A 633 -10.70 19.54 -5.73
C ALA A 633 -11.33 20.40 -6.85
N SER A 634 -11.06 20.10 -8.12
CA SER A 634 -11.60 20.85 -9.26
C SER A 634 -13.11 20.64 -9.49
N MET A 635 -13.65 19.50 -9.10
CA MET A 635 -15.10 19.22 -9.14
C MET A 635 -15.82 19.78 -7.91
N GLU A 636 -15.18 19.68 -6.75
CA GLU A 636 -15.79 20.08 -5.48
C GLU A 636 -15.80 21.59 -5.29
N GLN A 637 -14.66 22.22 -5.58
CA GLN A 637 -14.41 23.64 -5.31
C GLN A 637 -13.74 24.28 -6.53
N PRO A 638 -14.43 24.37 -7.68
CA PRO A 638 -13.85 24.81 -8.95
C PRO A 638 -13.21 26.20 -8.86
N GLU A 639 -13.84 27.14 -8.15
CA GLU A 639 -13.33 28.50 -7.96
C GLU A 639 -12.02 28.51 -7.15
N VAL A 640 -12.01 27.81 -6.01
CA VAL A 640 -10.82 27.68 -5.14
C VAL A 640 -9.67 27.01 -5.90
N PHE A 641 -9.96 25.95 -6.65
CA PHE A 641 -8.97 25.26 -7.46
C PHE A 641 -8.35 26.18 -8.52
N VAL A 642 -9.18 26.95 -9.24
CA VAL A 642 -8.71 27.91 -10.24
C VAL A 642 -7.84 28.99 -9.60
N ASP A 643 -8.24 29.54 -8.46
CA ASP A 643 -7.50 30.59 -7.78
C ASP A 643 -6.16 30.10 -7.25
N GLU A 644 -6.07 28.88 -6.71
CA GLU A 644 -4.79 28.27 -6.31
C GLU A 644 -3.81 28.15 -7.48
N LEU A 645 -4.29 27.74 -8.66
CA LEU A 645 -3.44 27.67 -9.86
C LEU A 645 -3.00 29.04 -10.34
N ARG A 646 -3.93 30.00 -10.40
CA ARG A 646 -3.60 31.36 -10.85
C ARG A 646 -2.60 31.99 -9.90
N ASP A 647 -2.84 31.96 -8.61
CA ASP A 647 -1.96 32.57 -7.62
C ASP A 647 -0.54 31.99 -7.67
N PHE A 648 -0.42 30.66 -7.69
CA PHE A 648 0.89 30.01 -7.76
C PHE A 648 1.63 30.33 -9.06
N PHE A 649 0.98 30.14 -10.22
CA PHE A 649 1.66 30.33 -11.50
C PHE A 649 1.86 31.80 -11.87
N ARG A 650 1.11 32.74 -11.28
CA ARG A 650 1.36 34.19 -11.44
C ARG A 650 2.76 34.57 -10.97
N GLU A 651 3.25 33.95 -9.88
CA GLU A 651 4.62 34.16 -9.38
C GLU A 651 5.71 33.60 -10.31
N LEU A 652 5.34 32.73 -11.25
CA LEU A 652 6.24 32.04 -12.17
C LEU A 652 6.18 32.60 -13.61
N ARG A 653 5.26 33.53 -13.88
CA ARG A 653 5.19 34.28 -15.13
C ARG A 653 6.29 35.34 -15.14
N THR A 654 7.37 35.05 -15.86
CA THR A 654 8.51 35.98 -16.08
C THR A 654 8.33 36.83 -17.32
#